data_AF-A0AAP9J0L2-F1
#
_entry.id   AF-A0AAP9J0L2-F1
#
_cell.length_a   1.000
_cell.length_b   1.000
_cell.length_c   1.000
_cell.angle_alpha   90.00
_cell.angle_beta   90.00
_cell.angle_gamma   90.00
#
_symmetry.space_group_name_H-M   'P 1'
#
loop_
_entity.id
_entity.type
_entity.pdbx_description
1 polymer ?
#
loop_
_entity_poly.entity_id
_entity_poly.type
_entity_poly.pdbx_seq_one_letter_code
_entity_poly.pdbx_strand_id
1 'polypeptide(L)'
;MQRRRWNLMFIIACCLLVAGLIRPVPAAAADKAVRVALVKEWKGTASVTKSGGGKPLQLFKNMSINQGDRIVTGAKSRVVLQLVGGDEEDELTIGEEADVAFTELDGENGAKTKIGVWAGSVFAKVKSILGADDRFELETPTTVMAVRGTQFAVRVDPGAGWTDLHVTAGVVRTQYSGVDTNSAMRGTPIKPLLERNVYPAQAASFVPSASGGVQALFAYADTESLAAELDPAVLRAMVSGFRDAAGENSRLLRKWQESSCSTGPVTTAGASCPLLDSFLELGTDKSDSGISEEARSKAELRIQRNLAAFHGVIVRAALEAGRLTAAEAAASGMAWRDAALQLTEGERERITQIKEQRSRLEESVSAADLALSKEEEARRQQQAKLDRERQLQLERDYAASLDKEERKRFAEDLKKARLEVCENGEAAAMCAEASKPGSATEGTSGNSSGNGEKPDPNPGPNPKPDPDPDPDPDPDPDPDPDPDPDPELQQDVLELTASATEVQAGAAIEITAVLKRLTQAVDVAGIQFAVHATGGTLDRKKLDQNAGQYRHGGGKFNIALSPDNYNEKNSVDAVSVTGSRVLYRILVTTPEAIRLDSDDMMLTLPYLAGSGGTMTFTISDIQFYDAAGTAHSIAPMEKPLEIKVNP
;
A
#
# COMPACT_ATOMS: atom_id res chain seq x y z
N MET A 1 42.27 30.38 69.10
CA MET A 1 42.20 29.56 67.86
C MET A 1 40.82 28.98 67.55
N GLN A 2 39.98 28.59 68.54
CA GLN A 2 38.68 27.91 68.31
C GLN A 2 37.76 28.53 67.24
N ARG A 3 37.49 29.85 67.25
CA ARG A 3 36.58 30.48 66.26
C ARG A 3 36.98 30.23 64.79
N ARG A 4 38.29 30.18 64.46
CA ARG A 4 38.74 29.82 63.09
C ARG A 4 38.48 28.36 62.74
N ARG A 5 38.56 27.43 63.70
CA ARG A 5 38.22 26.02 63.48
C ARG A 5 36.72 25.82 63.24
N TRP A 6 35.87 26.54 63.98
CA TRP A 6 34.42 26.39 63.84
C TRP A 6 33.91 26.90 62.48
N ASN A 7 34.35 28.09 62.05
CA ASN A 7 34.00 28.61 60.72
C ASN A 7 34.51 27.70 59.58
N LEU A 8 35.71 27.11 59.71
CA LEU A 8 36.24 26.21 58.70
C LEU A 8 35.42 24.91 58.60
N MET A 9 35.00 24.34 59.73
CA MET A 9 34.09 23.19 59.74
C MET A 9 32.70 23.52 59.19
N PHE A 10 32.18 24.73 59.44
CA PHE A 10 30.89 25.16 58.86
C PHE A 10 30.96 25.31 57.34
N ILE A 11 32.06 25.85 56.80
CA ILE A 11 32.28 25.95 55.35
C ILE A 11 32.39 24.56 54.72
N ILE A 12 33.17 23.64 55.32
CA ILE A 12 33.30 22.26 54.83
C ILE A 12 31.95 21.53 54.87
N ALA A 13 31.16 21.71 55.94
CA ALA A 13 29.82 21.14 56.06
C ALA A 13 28.86 21.69 54.98
N CYS A 14 28.88 23.00 54.72
CA CYS A 14 28.09 23.60 53.63
C CYS A 14 28.53 23.09 52.25
N CYS A 15 29.83 22.98 51.97
CA CYS A 15 30.33 22.44 50.70
C CYS A 15 29.91 20.99 50.49
N LEU A 16 29.92 20.15 51.53
CA LEU A 16 29.43 18.77 51.46
C LEU A 16 27.90 18.68 51.28
N LEU A 17 27.14 19.58 51.91
CA LEU A 17 25.68 19.66 51.72
C LEU A 17 25.28 20.13 50.31
N VAL A 18 26.04 21.05 49.69
CA VAL A 18 25.81 21.47 48.31
C VAL A 18 26.23 20.38 47.32
N ALA A 19 27.36 19.70 47.56
CA ALA A 19 27.79 18.58 46.73
C ALA A 19 26.80 17.40 46.75
N GLY A 20 26.10 17.18 47.86
CA GLY A 20 25.07 16.13 47.99
C GLY A 20 23.76 16.39 47.23
N LEU A 21 23.53 17.62 46.72
CA LEU A 21 22.32 17.98 45.97
C LEU A 21 22.50 17.90 44.44
N ILE A 22 23.73 17.88 43.95
CA ILE A 22 24.01 17.58 42.54
C ILE A 22 23.97 16.06 42.37
N ARG A 23 22.76 15.50 42.27
CA ARG A 23 22.61 14.18 41.64
C ARG A 23 23.16 14.29 40.21
N PRO A 24 24.09 13.42 39.79
CA PRO A 24 24.29 13.23 38.36
C PRO A 24 22.97 12.67 37.83
N VAL A 25 22.18 13.51 37.15
CA VAL A 25 21.18 13.00 36.22
C VAL A 25 21.98 12.16 35.24
N PRO A 26 21.69 10.85 35.07
CA PRO A 26 22.25 10.12 33.95
C PRO A 26 21.69 10.81 32.72
N ALA A 27 22.53 11.59 32.05
CA ALA A 27 22.34 11.91 30.65
C ALA A 27 22.50 10.59 29.89
N ALA A 28 21.46 9.76 29.94
CA ALA A 28 21.16 8.86 28.86
C ALA A 28 20.95 9.77 27.65
N ALA A 29 22.03 9.98 26.90
CA ALA A 29 21.87 10.11 25.47
C ALA A 29 21.10 8.86 25.06
N ALA A 30 19.82 9.04 24.73
CA ALA A 30 19.14 8.09 23.89
C ALA A 30 19.89 8.18 22.56
N ASP A 31 20.88 7.28 22.37
CA ASP A 31 21.46 7.07 21.05
C ASP A 31 20.29 6.82 20.10
N LYS A 32 20.15 7.65 19.07
CA LYS A 32 19.07 7.49 18.09
C LYS A 32 19.17 6.07 17.53
N ALA A 33 18.15 5.26 17.82
CA ALA A 33 18.06 3.87 17.41
C ALA A 33 17.67 3.79 15.92
N VAL A 34 18.55 4.33 15.06
CA VAL A 34 18.38 4.36 13.61
C VAL A 34 18.25 2.93 13.11
N ARG A 35 17.01 2.53 12.81
CA ARG A 35 16.72 1.15 12.42
C ARG A 35 17.00 0.98 10.95
N VAL A 36 17.74 -0.07 10.60
CA VAL A 36 18.09 -0.37 9.20
C VAL A 36 17.74 -1.82 8.91
N ALA A 37 16.96 -2.04 7.85
CA ALA A 37 16.70 -3.38 7.35
C ALA A 37 17.86 -3.82 6.45
N LEU A 38 18.53 -4.93 6.76
CA LEU A 38 19.61 -5.50 5.95
C LEU A 38 19.12 -6.72 5.18
N VAL A 39 19.46 -6.83 3.89
CA VAL A 39 19.17 -8.04 3.10
C VAL A 39 20.01 -9.22 3.61
N LYS A 40 19.37 -10.12 4.34
CA LYS A 40 19.99 -11.32 4.92
C LYS A 40 20.17 -12.42 3.87
N GLU A 41 19.12 -12.66 3.09
CA GLU A 41 19.05 -13.64 1.99
C GLU A 41 18.08 -13.13 0.92
N TRP A 42 18.25 -13.53 -0.34
CA TRP A 42 17.27 -13.31 -1.39
C TRP A 42 17.35 -14.42 -2.45
N LYS A 43 16.32 -14.55 -3.29
CA LYS A 43 16.25 -15.50 -4.41
C LYS A 43 15.28 -14.99 -5.48
N GLY A 44 15.50 -15.39 -6.74
CA GLY A 44 14.58 -15.15 -7.85
C GLY A 44 14.81 -13.79 -8.52
N THR A 45 13.73 -13.08 -8.82
CA THR A 45 13.76 -11.73 -9.39
C THR A 45 13.33 -10.75 -8.32
N ALA A 46 14.26 -9.95 -7.81
CA ALA A 46 14.00 -9.05 -6.68
C ALA A 46 14.80 -7.75 -6.82
N SER A 47 14.12 -6.61 -6.72
CA SER A 47 14.72 -5.28 -6.85
C SER A 47 14.27 -4.33 -5.75
N VAL A 48 15.07 -3.28 -5.49
CA VAL A 48 14.74 -2.18 -4.59
C VAL A 48 14.90 -0.84 -5.30
N THR A 49 13.82 -0.07 -5.36
CA THR A 49 13.84 1.36 -5.69
C THR A 49 14.20 2.13 -4.43
N LYS A 50 15.22 2.99 -4.50
CA LYS A 50 15.67 3.77 -3.35
C LYS A 50 14.82 5.02 -3.13
N SER A 51 14.72 5.45 -1.88
CA SER A 51 14.17 6.76 -1.51
C SER A 51 14.83 7.87 -2.34
N GLY A 52 14.04 8.70 -3.00
CA GLY A 52 14.50 9.74 -3.94
C GLY A 52 15.07 9.25 -5.28
N GLY A 53 15.16 7.93 -5.52
CA GLY A 53 15.75 7.35 -6.73
C GLY A 53 14.70 6.79 -7.69
N GLY A 54 14.65 7.27 -8.94
CA GLY A 54 13.70 6.82 -9.96
C GLY A 54 13.95 5.46 -10.61
N LYS A 55 14.87 4.62 -10.10
CA LYS A 55 15.23 3.34 -10.71
C LYS A 55 15.29 2.18 -9.71
N PRO A 56 14.71 1.00 -10.06
CA PRO A 56 14.95 -0.23 -9.32
C PRO A 56 16.41 -0.67 -9.45
N LEU A 57 17.02 -1.06 -8.34
CA LEU A 57 18.34 -1.68 -8.26
C LEU A 57 18.19 -3.17 -7.96
N GLN A 58 19.02 -4.02 -8.56
CA GLN A 58 19.06 -5.44 -8.20
C GLN A 58 19.45 -5.61 -6.72
N LEU A 59 18.69 -6.40 -5.96
CA LEU A 59 19.00 -6.71 -4.57
C LEU A 59 20.26 -7.61 -4.46
N PHE A 60 21.03 -7.39 -3.40
CA PHE A 60 22.22 -8.17 -3.04
C PHE A 60 22.35 -8.26 -1.51
N LYS A 61 23.16 -9.19 -0.99
CA LYS A 61 23.29 -9.48 0.44
C LYS A 61 24.01 -8.36 1.20
N ASN A 62 23.52 -8.09 2.40
CA ASN A 62 23.88 -6.95 3.26
C ASN A 62 23.57 -5.57 2.66
N MET A 63 22.81 -5.49 1.56
CA MET A 63 22.27 -4.21 1.09
C MET A 63 21.36 -3.61 2.16
N SER A 64 21.59 -2.35 2.53
CA SER A 64 20.73 -1.61 3.46
C SER A 64 19.45 -1.16 2.76
N ILE A 65 18.32 -1.35 3.43
CA ILE A 65 16.98 -0.91 3.05
C ILE A 65 16.56 0.14 4.08
N ASN A 66 16.27 1.35 3.60
CA ASN A 66 16.11 2.56 4.37
C ASN A 66 14.67 3.09 4.26
N GLN A 67 14.34 4.12 5.06
CA GLN A 67 13.06 4.80 4.96
C GLN A 67 12.85 5.45 3.58
N GLY A 68 11.68 5.20 2.98
CA GLY A 68 11.32 5.59 1.62
C GLY A 68 11.75 4.60 0.53
N ASP A 69 12.45 3.51 0.87
CA ASP A 69 12.75 2.45 -0.09
C ASP A 69 11.52 1.59 -0.38
N ARG A 70 11.48 0.99 -1.59
CA ARG A 70 10.42 0.08 -2.04
C ARG A 70 11.03 -1.16 -2.69
N ILE A 71 10.69 -2.34 -2.18
CA ILE A 71 11.08 -3.65 -2.72
C ILE A 71 9.96 -4.20 -3.61
N VAL A 72 10.34 -4.74 -4.77
CA VAL A 72 9.43 -5.47 -5.67
C VAL A 72 10.06 -6.82 -6.01
N THR A 73 9.25 -7.88 -5.94
CA THR A 73 9.64 -9.26 -6.26
C THR A 73 8.77 -9.82 -7.40
N GLY A 74 9.31 -10.76 -8.17
CA GLY A 74 8.56 -11.50 -9.19
C GLY A 74 8.07 -12.86 -8.68
N ALA A 75 7.53 -13.68 -9.59
CA ALA A 75 7.24 -15.10 -9.31
C ALA A 75 8.47 -15.84 -8.75
N LYS A 76 8.24 -16.87 -7.92
CA LYS A 76 9.23 -17.77 -7.28
C LYS A 76 10.35 -17.08 -6.52
N SER A 77 10.13 -15.83 -6.14
CA SER A 77 11.14 -14.96 -5.55
C SER A 77 10.97 -14.87 -4.04
N ARG A 78 12.06 -14.59 -3.31
CA ARG A 78 12.01 -14.31 -1.87
C ARG A 78 13.05 -13.24 -1.53
N VAL A 79 12.72 -12.35 -0.60
CA VAL A 79 13.71 -11.53 0.12
C VAL A 79 13.53 -11.76 1.62
N VAL A 80 14.62 -11.94 2.36
CA VAL A 80 14.64 -11.97 3.82
C VAL A 80 15.44 -10.77 4.31
N LEU A 81 14.80 -9.91 5.09
CA LEU A 81 15.41 -8.76 5.74
C LEU A 81 15.55 -8.98 7.24
N GLN A 82 16.60 -8.39 7.81
CA GLN A 82 16.93 -8.37 9.23
C GLN A 82 16.90 -6.92 9.70
N LEU A 83 15.95 -6.54 10.57
CA LEU A 83 15.78 -5.16 11.04
C LEU A 83 16.65 -4.92 12.27
N VAL A 84 17.86 -4.40 12.01
CA VAL A 84 18.88 -4.11 13.02
C VAL A 84 18.56 -2.80 13.73
N GLY A 85 18.69 -2.77 15.07
CA GLY A 85 18.50 -1.55 15.89
C GLY A 85 17.91 -1.76 17.29
N GLY A 86 17.86 -2.99 17.81
CA GLY A 86 17.39 -3.31 19.17
C GLY A 86 18.04 -4.57 19.73
N ASP A 87 17.74 -4.92 20.99
CA ASP A 87 18.36 -6.04 21.73
C ASP A 87 18.12 -7.41 21.08
N GLU A 88 16.98 -7.57 20.38
CA GLU A 88 16.73 -8.70 19.48
C GLU A 88 16.43 -8.21 18.05
N GLU A 89 16.71 -9.05 17.06
CA GLU A 89 16.51 -8.72 15.65
C GLU A 89 15.13 -9.17 15.17
N ASP A 90 14.40 -8.28 14.49
CA ASP A 90 13.16 -8.65 13.79
C ASP A 90 13.52 -9.16 12.39
N GLU A 91 12.75 -10.13 11.89
CA GLU A 91 12.97 -10.72 10.56
C GLU A 91 11.71 -10.57 9.70
N LEU A 92 11.89 -10.09 8.47
CA LEU A 92 10.83 -9.90 7.49
C LEU A 92 11.11 -10.75 6.25
N THR A 93 10.26 -11.73 5.97
CA THR A 93 10.29 -12.50 4.73
C THR A 93 9.24 -11.96 3.77
N ILE A 94 9.68 -11.46 2.63
CA ILE A 94 8.86 -11.07 1.48
C ILE A 94 8.88 -12.26 0.50
N GLY A 95 7.71 -12.77 0.13
CA GLY A 95 7.53 -13.88 -0.81
C GLY A 95 7.49 -13.44 -2.27
N GLU A 96 6.87 -14.24 -3.12
CA GLU A 96 6.71 -13.97 -4.55
C GLU A 96 5.64 -12.89 -4.85
N GLU A 97 5.82 -12.23 -6.00
CA GLU A 97 4.92 -11.22 -6.59
C GLU A 97 4.52 -10.07 -5.66
N ALA A 98 5.38 -9.78 -4.68
CA ALA A 98 5.16 -8.81 -3.63
C ALA A 98 5.73 -7.42 -3.93
N ASP A 99 5.01 -6.40 -3.44
CA ASP A 99 5.35 -4.97 -3.54
C ASP A 99 5.25 -4.35 -2.13
N VAL A 100 6.39 -3.92 -1.59
CA VAL A 100 6.56 -3.56 -0.17
C VAL A 100 7.34 -2.25 -0.03
N ALA A 101 6.77 -1.26 0.66
CA ALA A 101 7.35 0.05 0.92
C ALA A 101 7.70 0.24 2.41
N PHE A 102 8.86 0.82 2.70
CA PHE A 102 9.36 1.04 4.06
C PHE A 102 9.14 2.50 4.45
N THR A 103 7.98 2.84 4.99
CA THR A 103 7.52 4.23 5.13
C THR A 103 8.04 4.94 6.39
N GLU A 104 8.34 4.21 7.46
CA GLU A 104 9.02 4.74 8.66
C GLU A 104 9.99 3.67 9.20
N LEU A 105 11.26 4.04 9.46
CA LEU A 105 12.28 3.16 10.06
C LEU A 105 13.16 3.87 11.11
N ASP A 106 12.87 5.12 11.46
CA ASP A 106 13.52 5.85 12.56
C ASP A 106 12.44 6.47 13.47
N GLY A 107 12.81 6.77 14.71
CA GLY A 107 11.89 7.32 15.71
C GLY A 107 12.64 8.05 16.82
N GLU A 108 12.23 9.29 17.12
CA GLU A 108 13.00 10.17 18.01
C GLU A 108 13.17 9.66 19.45
N ASN A 109 12.24 8.83 19.93
CA ASN A 109 12.19 8.36 21.32
C ASN A 109 12.03 6.82 21.47
N GLY A 110 12.10 6.05 20.38
CA GLY A 110 11.84 4.60 20.40
C GLY A 110 11.85 3.97 19.01
N ALA A 111 11.98 2.64 18.95
CA ALA A 111 12.14 1.92 17.68
C ALA A 111 10.81 1.87 16.92
N LYS A 112 10.67 2.69 15.88
CA LYS A 112 9.53 2.68 14.97
C LYS A 112 9.81 1.85 13.72
N THR A 113 8.75 1.25 13.18
CA THR A 113 8.78 0.53 11.91
C THR A 113 7.38 0.56 11.30
N LYS A 114 7.21 1.23 10.17
CA LYS A 114 5.99 1.22 9.37
C LYS A 114 6.28 0.68 7.96
N ILE A 115 5.52 -0.34 7.56
CA ILE A 115 5.72 -1.08 6.30
C ILE A 115 4.39 -1.14 5.55
N GLY A 116 4.33 -0.60 4.34
CA GLY A 116 3.19 -0.74 3.44
C GLY A 116 3.35 -1.97 2.55
N VAL A 117 2.34 -2.85 2.49
CA VAL A 117 2.30 -4.01 1.60
C VAL A 117 1.16 -3.83 0.60
N TRP A 118 1.50 -3.72 -0.68
CA TRP A 118 0.57 -3.42 -1.77
C TRP A 118 0.15 -4.65 -2.57
N ALA A 119 0.99 -5.69 -2.59
CA ALA A 119 0.76 -6.94 -3.30
C ALA A 119 1.61 -8.08 -2.69
N GLY A 120 1.27 -9.31 -3.06
CA GLY A 120 2.00 -10.54 -2.73
C GLY A 120 1.92 -10.92 -1.25
N SER A 121 2.97 -11.57 -0.74
CA SER A 121 2.98 -12.12 0.62
C SER A 121 4.17 -11.66 1.46
N VAL A 122 3.92 -11.44 2.75
CA VAL A 122 4.89 -10.98 3.74
C VAL A 122 4.68 -11.73 5.05
N PHE A 123 5.74 -12.26 5.65
CA PHE A 123 5.75 -12.78 7.03
C PHE A 123 6.73 -11.99 7.88
N ALA A 124 6.27 -11.52 9.03
CA ALA A 124 7.06 -10.74 9.97
C ALA A 124 7.17 -11.47 11.31
N LYS A 125 8.41 -11.57 11.80
CA LYS A 125 8.78 -12.09 13.11
C LYS A 125 9.31 -10.93 13.94
N VAL A 126 8.47 -10.40 14.83
CA VAL A 126 8.68 -9.15 15.55
C VAL A 126 8.96 -9.44 17.02
N LYS A 127 10.19 -9.17 17.45
CA LYS A 127 10.78 -9.49 18.76
C LYS A 127 11.11 -8.22 19.55
N SER A 128 11.72 -7.21 18.90
CA SER A 128 12.12 -5.93 19.52
C SER A 128 10.96 -4.94 19.60
N ILE A 129 10.06 -5.17 20.56
CA ILE A 129 9.11 -4.17 21.09
C ILE A 129 9.18 -4.26 22.61
N LEU A 130 10.26 -3.68 23.15
CA LEU A 130 10.66 -3.78 24.57
C LEU A 130 10.34 -2.50 25.34
N GLY A 131 10.38 -1.34 24.65
CA GLY A 131 10.01 -0.04 25.18
C GLY A 131 8.50 0.21 25.25
N ALA A 132 8.15 1.36 25.85
CA ALA A 132 6.79 1.90 25.83
C ALA A 132 6.46 2.57 24.48
N ASP A 133 7.49 3.11 23.80
CA ASP A 133 7.37 3.95 22.61
C ASP A 133 7.72 3.21 21.30
N ASP A 134 8.22 1.98 21.39
CA ASP A 134 8.46 1.10 20.23
C ASP A 134 7.14 0.79 19.48
N ARG A 135 7.15 0.88 18.15
CA ARG A 135 5.97 0.62 17.29
C ARG A 135 6.37 -0.19 16.07
N PHE A 136 5.61 -1.24 15.79
CA PHE A 136 5.65 -1.94 14.51
C PHE A 136 4.24 -1.93 13.91
N GLU A 137 4.12 -1.40 12.70
CA GLU A 137 2.85 -1.27 11.98
C GLU A 137 3.01 -1.78 10.55
N LEU A 138 2.08 -2.62 10.10
CA LEU A 138 1.98 -3.07 8.72
C LEU A 138 0.67 -2.55 8.12
N GLU A 139 0.76 -1.80 7.03
CA GLU A 139 -0.38 -1.18 6.35
C GLU A 139 -0.64 -1.86 5.01
N THR A 140 -1.92 -2.07 4.68
CA THR A 140 -2.36 -2.61 3.38
C THR A 140 -3.51 -1.74 2.84
N PRO A 141 -3.98 -1.94 1.59
CA PRO A 141 -5.08 -1.16 1.03
C PRO A 141 -6.41 -1.26 1.81
N THR A 142 -6.56 -2.20 2.75
CA THR A 142 -7.79 -2.41 3.52
C THR A 142 -7.63 -2.37 5.04
N THR A 143 -6.43 -2.43 5.61
CA THR A 143 -6.24 -2.36 7.07
C THR A 143 -4.84 -1.89 7.50
N VAL A 144 -4.78 -1.23 8.66
CA VAL A 144 -3.55 -0.99 9.41
C VAL A 144 -3.45 -2.00 10.56
N MET A 145 -2.30 -2.67 10.65
CA MET A 145 -2.02 -3.74 11.62
C MET A 145 -0.97 -3.28 12.62
N ALA A 146 -1.39 -2.89 13.82
CA ALA A 146 -0.49 -2.56 14.93
C ALA A 146 -0.06 -3.84 15.66
N VAL A 147 1.25 -4.05 15.78
CA VAL A 147 1.87 -5.31 16.21
C VAL A 147 2.53 -5.17 17.58
N ARG A 148 2.44 -6.22 18.43
CA ARG A 148 3.23 -6.29 19.67
C ARG A 148 3.69 -7.72 20.00
N GLY A 149 4.97 -8.02 19.74
CA GLY A 149 5.63 -9.29 20.08
C GLY A 149 4.96 -10.49 19.42
N THR A 150 5.22 -10.70 18.13
CA THR A 150 4.29 -11.42 17.23
C THR A 150 5.01 -12.17 16.11
N GLN A 151 4.40 -13.24 15.62
CA GLN A 151 4.73 -13.87 14.32
C GLN A 151 3.46 -13.99 13.48
N PHE A 152 3.42 -13.29 12.35
CA PHE A 152 2.23 -13.21 11.50
C PHE A 152 2.58 -13.19 10.01
N ALA A 153 1.69 -13.74 9.20
CA ALA A 153 1.73 -13.67 7.74
C ALA A 153 0.58 -12.80 7.23
N VAL A 154 0.86 -12.03 6.18
CA VAL A 154 -0.07 -11.17 5.46
C VAL A 154 0.02 -11.50 3.97
N ARG A 155 -1.12 -11.61 3.30
CA ARG A 155 -1.21 -11.72 1.82
C ARG A 155 -2.11 -10.60 1.31
N VAL A 156 -1.61 -9.80 0.37
CA VAL A 156 -2.37 -8.75 -0.32
C VAL A 156 -2.50 -9.14 -1.77
N ASP A 157 -3.72 -9.11 -2.30
CA ASP A 157 -3.97 -9.51 -3.69
C ASP A 157 -3.77 -8.31 -4.64
N PRO A 158 -2.98 -8.45 -5.72
CA PRO A 158 -2.63 -7.32 -6.58
C PRO A 158 -3.81 -6.78 -7.40
N GLY A 159 -4.85 -7.58 -7.65
CA GLY A 159 -6.03 -7.17 -8.43
C GLY A 159 -7.22 -6.79 -7.55
N ALA A 160 -7.54 -7.64 -6.56
CA ALA A 160 -8.66 -7.40 -5.64
C ALA A 160 -8.34 -6.34 -4.57
N GLY A 161 -7.07 -6.15 -4.20
CA GLY A 161 -6.64 -5.24 -3.14
C GLY A 161 -7.04 -5.66 -1.72
N TRP A 162 -7.63 -6.84 -1.52
CA TRP A 162 -7.96 -7.35 -0.19
C TRP A 162 -6.72 -7.74 0.60
N THR A 163 -6.91 -8.16 1.85
CA THR A 163 -5.82 -8.61 2.71
C THR A 163 -6.22 -9.79 3.58
N ASP A 164 -5.50 -10.91 3.47
CA ASP A 164 -5.56 -12.01 4.43
C ASP A 164 -4.48 -11.83 5.50
N LEU A 165 -4.83 -12.06 6.76
CA LEU A 165 -3.97 -12.01 7.95
C LEU A 165 -4.04 -13.36 8.69
N HIS A 166 -2.89 -13.96 8.98
CA HIS A 166 -2.78 -15.16 9.79
C HIS A 166 -1.81 -14.94 10.97
N VAL A 167 -2.32 -15.02 12.19
CA VAL A 167 -1.51 -14.81 13.41
C VAL A 167 -1.08 -16.15 14.00
N THR A 168 0.23 -16.35 14.13
CA THR A 168 0.82 -17.61 14.62
C THR A 168 1.33 -17.49 16.05
N ALA A 169 1.73 -16.29 16.45
CA ALA A 169 2.02 -15.93 17.82
C ALA A 169 1.85 -14.44 18.06
N GLY A 170 1.68 -14.06 19.33
CA GLY A 170 1.48 -12.68 19.77
C GLY A 170 0.04 -12.18 19.57
N VAL A 171 -0.11 -10.87 19.43
CA VAL A 171 -1.40 -10.23 19.11
C VAL A 171 -1.18 -9.18 18.02
N VAL A 172 -2.08 -9.14 17.05
CA VAL A 172 -2.14 -8.10 16.01
C VAL A 172 -3.45 -7.34 16.18
N ARG A 173 -3.39 -6.02 16.33
CA ARG A 173 -4.57 -5.15 16.38
C ARG A 173 -4.80 -4.56 14.99
N THR A 174 -5.89 -4.96 14.35
CA THR A 174 -6.27 -4.51 13.01
C THR A 174 -7.26 -3.35 13.09
N GLN A 175 -6.99 -2.26 12.39
CA GLN A 175 -7.85 -1.09 12.25
C GLN A 175 -8.30 -0.96 10.78
N TYR A 176 -9.59 -0.74 10.53
CA TYR A 176 -10.16 -0.72 9.18
C TYR A 176 -11.48 0.06 9.13
N SER A 177 -11.77 0.69 7.98
CA SER A 177 -13.01 1.45 7.77
C SER A 177 -14.16 0.51 7.40
N GLY A 178 -15.01 0.17 8.35
CA GLY A 178 -16.09 -0.80 8.19
C GLY A 178 -17.21 -0.38 7.22
N VAL A 179 -17.99 -1.36 6.78
CA VAL A 179 -19.25 -1.16 6.04
C VAL A 179 -20.40 -0.99 7.05
N ASP A 180 -21.18 0.08 6.93
CA ASP A 180 -22.38 0.31 7.75
C ASP A 180 -23.62 -0.32 7.09
N THR A 181 -24.27 -1.25 7.80
CA THR A 181 -25.49 -1.93 7.33
C THR A 181 -26.79 -1.27 7.81
N ASN A 182 -26.71 -0.25 8.68
CA ASN A 182 -27.83 0.26 9.48
C ASN A 182 -28.14 1.75 9.25
N SER A 183 -27.17 2.58 8.83
CA SER A 183 -27.39 4.03 8.61
C SER A 183 -28.25 4.40 7.39
N ALA A 184 -28.76 3.42 6.65
CA ALA A 184 -29.70 3.61 5.54
C ALA A 184 -31.00 4.37 5.92
N MET A 185 -31.31 4.53 7.22
CA MET A 185 -32.44 5.33 7.71
C MET A 185 -32.09 6.79 8.09
N ARG A 186 -30.83 7.25 7.94
CA ARG A 186 -30.41 8.57 8.49
C ARG A 186 -29.59 9.49 7.57
N GLY A 187 -29.51 9.17 6.28
CA GLY A 187 -29.06 10.11 5.24
C GLY A 187 -27.58 10.54 5.29
N THR A 188 -26.77 9.96 6.16
CA THR A 188 -25.32 10.22 6.26
C THR A 188 -24.57 8.88 6.33
N PRO A 189 -23.73 8.54 5.33
CA PRO A 189 -23.00 7.27 5.29
C PRO A 189 -21.76 7.32 6.20
N ILE A 190 -21.97 7.17 7.50
CA ILE A 190 -20.88 7.03 8.48
C ILE A 190 -20.19 5.68 8.24
N LYS A 191 -18.95 5.68 7.73
CA LYS A 191 -18.09 4.49 7.70
C LYS A 191 -17.39 4.38 9.07
N PRO A 192 -17.77 3.45 9.97
CA PRO A 192 -17.16 3.37 11.29
C PRO A 192 -15.70 2.90 11.17
N LEU A 193 -14.77 3.59 11.83
CA LEU A 193 -13.42 3.07 12.02
C LEU A 193 -13.50 1.96 13.09
N LEU A 194 -13.25 0.73 12.68
CA LEU A 194 -13.35 -0.46 13.51
C LEU A 194 -11.95 -0.95 13.91
N GLU A 195 -11.82 -1.37 15.17
CA GLU A 195 -10.60 -2.03 15.68
C GLU A 195 -10.94 -3.41 16.24
N ARG A 196 -10.08 -4.40 15.96
CA ARG A 196 -10.17 -5.74 16.57
C ARG A 196 -8.79 -6.34 16.80
N ASN A 197 -8.64 -7.11 17.88
CA ASN A 197 -7.46 -7.93 18.13
C ASN A 197 -7.63 -9.32 17.48
N VAL A 198 -6.63 -9.73 16.71
CA VAL A 198 -6.47 -11.08 16.16
C VAL A 198 -5.40 -11.80 16.99
N TYR A 199 -5.79 -12.94 17.56
CA TYR A 199 -4.99 -13.76 18.46
C TYR A 199 -4.34 -14.95 17.72
N PRO A 200 -3.37 -15.68 18.31
CA PRO A 200 -2.74 -16.81 17.65
C PRO A 200 -3.77 -17.87 17.27
N ALA A 201 -3.55 -18.58 16.16
CA ALA A 201 -4.52 -19.53 15.57
C ALA A 201 -5.82 -18.90 15.00
N GLN A 202 -5.99 -17.58 15.07
CA GLN A 202 -7.02 -16.87 14.33
C GLN A 202 -6.49 -16.38 12.96
N ALA A 203 -7.42 -16.17 12.04
CA ALA A 203 -7.20 -15.44 10.80
C ALA A 203 -8.27 -14.37 10.61
N ALA A 204 -7.93 -13.36 9.82
CA ALA A 204 -8.84 -12.31 9.38
C ALA A 204 -8.66 -12.06 7.88
N SER A 205 -9.75 -11.76 7.17
CA SER A 205 -9.73 -11.37 5.75
C SER A 205 -10.47 -10.06 5.58
N PHE A 206 -9.84 -9.09 4.93
CA PHE A 206 -10.25 -7.69 4.82
C PHE A 206 -10.54 -7.34 3.36
N VAL A 207 -11.81 -7.47 2.97
CA VAL A 207 -12.29 -7.40 1.59
C VAL A 207 -12.85 -6.01 1.29
N PRO A 208 -12.44 -5.32 0.21
CA PRO A 208 -13.07 -4.07 -0.22
C PRO A 208 -14.54 -4.30 -0.58
N SER A 209 -15.43 -3.44 -0.11
CA SER A 209 -16.84 -3.47 -0.50
C SER A 209 -17.11 -2.54 -1.68
N ALA A 210 -17.98 -2.97 -2.61
CA ALA A 210 -18.48 -2.13 -3.69
C ALA A 210 -19.31 -0.92 -3.19
N SER A 211 -19.79 -0.94 -1.94
CA SER A 211 -20.38 0.22 -1.25
C SER A 211 -19.35 1.23 -0.74
N GLY A 212 -18.06 0.95 -0.92
CA GLY A 212 -16.97 1.52 -0.14
C GLY A 212 -16.94 0.97 1.30
N GLY A 213 -15.77 1.12 1.93
CA GLY A 213 -15.47 0.46 3.21
C GLY A 213 -14.97 -0.98 3.02
N VAL A 214 -14.70 -1.66 4.13
CA VAL A 214 -14.05 -2.96 4.20
C VAL A 214 -14.92 -3.94 4.98
N GLN A 215 -15.26 -5.05 4.35
CA GLN A 215 -15.84 -6.20 5.03
C GLN A 215 -14.71 -7.01 5.66
N ALA A 216 -14.64 -7.03 6.99
CA ALA A 216 -13.69 -7.84 7.74
C ALA A 216 -14.36 -9.12 8.25
N LEU A 217 -13.78 -10.27 7.88
CA LEU A 217 -14.23 -11.60 8.26
C LEU A 217 -13.20 -12.21 9.21
N PHE A 218 -13.64 -12.87 10.30
CA PHE A 218 -12.75 -13.44 11.32
C PHE A 218 -13.14 -14.88 11.63
N ALA A 219 -12.14 -15.76 11.68
CA ALA A 219 -12.29 -17.19 11.96
C ALA A 219 -11.03 -17.78 12.64
N TYR A 220 -11.06 -19.08 12.95
CA TYR A 220 -9.80 -19.83 13.10
C TYR A 220 -9.08 -19.85 11.75
N ALA A 221 -7.76 -19.88 11.76
CA ALA A 221 -6.98 -19.99 10.54
C ALA A 221 -7.18 -21.36 9.87
N ASP A 222 -7.62 -21.37 8.61
CA ASP A 222 -7.65 -22.58 7.77
C ASP A 222 -6.22 -23.05 7.53
N THR A 223 -5.79 -24.07 8.27
CA THR A 223 -4.43 -24.62 8.18
C THR A 223 -4.15 -25.35 6.88
N GLU A 224 -5.19 -25.78 6.14
CA GLU A 224 -5.05 -26.50 4.87
C GLU A 224 -4.86 -25.52 3.72
N SER A 225 -5.71 -24.50 3.60
CA SER A 225 -5.50 -23.40 2.64
C SER A 225 -4.20 -22.64 2.93
N LEU A 226 -3.91 -22.34 4.20
CA LEU A 226 -2.65 -21.69 4.58
C LEU A 226 -1.41 -22.50 4.19
N ALA A 227 -1.49 -23.84 4.26
CA ALA A 227 -0.40 -24.70 3.81
C ALA A 227 -0.28 -24.75 2.28
N ALA A 228 -1.41 -24.84 1.57
CA ALA A 228 -1.45 -24.98 0.11
C ALA A 228 -1.10 -23.69 -0.63
N GLU A 229 -1.60 -22.54 -0.17
CA GLU A 229 -1.69 -21.30 -0.94
C GLU A 229 -0.67 -20.23 -0.50
N LEU A 230 -0.21 -20.23 0.76
CA LEU A 230 0.82 -19.31 1.22
C LEU A 230 2.14 -19.61 0.51
N ASP A 231 2.83 -18.57 0.03
CA ASP A 231 4.10 -18.64 -0.68
C ASP A 231 5.08 -19.68 -0.05
N PRO A 232 5.74 -20.55 -0.83
CA PRO A 232 6.54 -21.65 -0.29
C PRO A 232 7.73 -21.20 0.56
N ALA A 233 8.20 -19.97 0.37
CA ALA A 233 9.36 -19.38 1.02
C ALA A 233 8.94 -18.71 2.35
N VAL A 234 7.80 -18.03 2.35
CA VAL A 234 7.08 -17.48 3.51
C VAL A 234 6.63 -18.61 4.45
N LEU A 235 6.03 -19.68 3.92
CA LEU A 235 5.61 -20.85 4.70
C LEU A 235 6.80 -21.52 5.42
N ARG A 236 7.97 -21.58 4.79
CA ARG A 236 9.21 -22.08 5.43
C ARG A 236 9.73 -21.14 6.52
N ALA A 237 9.72 -19.82 6.28
CA ALA A 237 10.12 -18.84 7.29
C ALA A 237 9.23 -18.94 8.54
N MET A 238 7.91 -19.00 8.32
CA MET A 238 6.89 -19.24 9.33
C MET A 238 7.13 -20.54 10.11
N VAL A 239 7.34 -21.67 9.43
CA VAL A 239 7.62 -22.97 10.07
C VAL A 239 8.93 -22.96 10.87
N SER A 240 9.96 -22.24 10.42
CA SER A 240 11.21 -22.09 11.17
C SER A 240 11.04 -21.26 12.46
N GLY A 241 10.08 -20.33 12.48
CA GLY A 241 9.75 -19.50 13.64
C GLY A 241 8.89 -20.19 14.71
N PHE A 242 8.28 -21.33 14.40
CA PHE A 242 7.27 -21.98 15.25
C PHE A 242 7.73 -22.33 16.68
N ARG A 243 9.01 -22.62 16.91
CA ARG A 243 9.50 -22.88 18.28
C ARG A 243 9.44 -21.63 19.17
N ASP A 244 9.82 -20.49 18.62
CA ASP A 244 9.74 -19.19 19.30
C ASP A 244 8.27 -18.80 19.46
N ALA A 245 7.44 -19.05 18.44
CA ALA A 245 6.00 -18.79 18.44
C ALA A 245 5.24 -19.60 19.50
N ALA A 246 5.55 -20.89 19.65
CA ALA A 246 5.00 -21.74 20.70
C ALA A 246 5.44 -21.27 22.10
N GLY A 247 6.68 -20.78 22.23
CA GLY A 247 7.18 -20.14 23.46
C GLY A 247 6.43 -18.85 23.80
N GLU A 248 6.16 -17.99 22.81
CA GLU A 248 5.33 -16.78 22.93
C GLU A 248 3.91 -17.12 23.38
N ASN A 249 3.25 -18.05 22.68
CA ASN A 249 1.90 -18.48 23.00
C ASN A 249 1.84 -19.07 24.42
N SER A 250 2.84 -19.86 24.82
CA SER A 250 2.93 -20.37 26.20
C SER A 250 3.05 -19.27 27.26
N ARG A 251 3.66 -18.11 26.94
CA ARG A 251 3.67 -16.93 27.82
C ARG A 251 2.31 -16.22 27.83
N LEU A 252 1.66 -16.10 26.68
CA LEU A 252 0.33 -15.49 26.53
C LEU A 252 -0.75 -16.30 27.30
N LEU A 253 -0.80 -17.62 27.10
CA LEU A 253 -1.69 -18.53 27.81
C LEU A 253 -1.48 -18.45 29.33
N ARG A 254 -0.22 -18.41 29.80
CA ARG A 254 0.06 -18.34 31.23
C ARG A 254 -0.40 -17.02 31.84
N LYS A 255 -0.12 -15.87 31.21
CA LYS A 255 -0.62 -14.56 31.68
C LYS A 255 -2.15 -14.53 31.74
N TRP A 256 -2.82 -15.15 30.77
CA TRP A 256 -4.28 -15.29 30.74
C TRP A 256 -4.80 -16.16 31.89
N GLN A 257 -4.19 -17.33 32.15
CA GLN A 257 -4.53 -18.18 33.29
C GLN A 257 -4.28 -17.48 34.64
N GLU A 258 -3.12 -16.82 34.80
CA GLU A 258 -2.78 -16.02 35.99
C GLU A 258 -3.77 -14.86 36.22
N SER A 259 -4.26 -14.23 35.14
CA SER A 259 -5.23 -13.12 35.22
C SER A 259 -6.60 -13.49 35.79
N SER A 260 -6.87 -14.79 36.00
CA SER A 260 -8.02 -15.29 36.77
C SER A 260 -9.37 -14.72 36.29
N CYS A 261 -9.68 -14.89 34.99
CA CYS A 261 -10.92 -14.45 34.33
C CYS A 261 -12.15 -14.56 35.24
N SER A 262 -12.57 -13.44 35.82
CA SER A 262 -13.37 -13.48 37.05
C SER A 262 -14.80 -13.94 36.79
N THR A 263 -15.11 -15.18 37.20
CA THR A 263 -16.41 -15.87 37.10
C THR A 263 -17.46 -15.31 38.10
N GLY A 264 -17.53 -13.98 38.19
CA GLY A 264 -18.42 -13.26 39.10
C GLY A 264 -19.69 -12.79 38.39
N PRO A 265 -20.85 -12.75 39.08
CA PRO A 265 -22.10 -12.29 38.47
C PRO A 265 -21.97 -10.84 37.99
N VAL A 266 -22.30 -10.59 36.72
CA VAL A 266 -22.08 -9.32 36.03
C VAL A 266 -22.89 -8.18 36.68
N THR A 267 -22.25 -7.51 37.63
CA THR A 267 -22.79 -6.40 38.40
C THR A 267 -21.82 -5.23 38.32
N THR A 268 -21.90 -4.50 37.19
CA THR A 268 -21.08 -3.33 36.82
C THR A 268 -19.55 -3.56 36.81
N ALA A 269 -18.97 -3.64 35.61
CA ALA A 269 -17.52 -3.81 35.36
C ALA A 269 -16.89 -5.12 35.88
N GLY A 270 -17.50 -6.27 35.53
CA GLY A 270 -16.81 -7.56 35.59
C GLY A 270 -15.64 -7.62 34.59
N ALA A 271 -14.56 -8.29 34.95
CA ALA A 271 -13.35 -8.40 34.12
C ALA A 271 -13.60 -9.30 32.89
N SER A 272 -13.68 -8.69 31.70
CA SER A 272 -13.67 -9.43 30.44
C SER A 272 -12.31 -10.12 30.20
N CYS A 273 -12.30 -11.15 29.37
CA CYS A 273 -11.09 -11.84 28.94
C CYS A 273 -10.99 -11.82 27.41
N PRO A 274 -10.46 -10.72 26.81
CA PRO A 274 -10.57 -10.44 25.38
C PRO A 274 -10.06 -11.52 24.41
N LEU A 275 -9.18 -12.42 24.85
CA LEU A 275 -8.78 -13.60 24.07
C LEU A 275 -9.89 -14.65 24.02
N LEU A 276 -10.44 -15.03 25.18
CA LEU A 276 -11.52 -16.00 25.31
C LEU A 276 -12.79 -15.49 24.61
N ASP A 277 -13.15 -14.25 24.88
CA ASP A 277 -14.36 -13.64 24.34
C ASP A 277 -14.25 -13.50 22.80
N SER A 278 -13.07 -13.11 22.27
CA SER A 278 -12.80 -13.11 20.81
C SER A 278 -12.92 -14.48 20.15
N PHE A 279 -12.55 -15.58 20.84
CA PHE A 279 -12.74 -16.94 20.32
C PHE A 279 -14.20 -17.41 20.40
N LEU A 280 -14.93 -17.08 21.46
CA LEU A 280 -16.36 -17.38 21.59
C LEU A 280 -17.16 -16.70 20.47
N GLU A 281 -16.83 -15.44 20.17
CA GLU A 281 -17.39 -14.70 19.02
C GLU A 281 -17.20 -15.40 17.66
N LEU A 282 -16.24 -16.33 17.51
CA LEU A 282 -16.04 -17.10 16.27
C LEU A 282 -17.04 -18.25 16.13
N GLY A 283 -17.39 -18.92 17.24
CA GLY A 283 -18.12 -20.19 17.24
C GLY A 283 -19.64 -20.11 17.21
N THR A 284 -20.19 -18.94 16.85
CA THR A 284 -21.63 -18.57 16.83
C THR A 284 -22.39 -18.66 18.17
N ASP A 285 -21.69 -18.93 19.27
CA ASP A 285 -22.16 -18.74 20.66
C ASP A 285 -22.47 -17.24 20.92
N LYS A 286 -23.72 -16.82 20.70
CA LYS A 286 -24.13 -15.41 20.86
C LYS A 286 -23.97 -14.91 22.30
N SER A 287 -23.25 -13.80 22.46
CA SER A 287 -23.00 -13.08 23.71
C SER A 287 -24.25 -12.66 24.49
N ASP A 288 -25.39 -12.54 23.80
CA ASP A 288 -26.61 -11.92 24.34
C ASP A 288 -27.40 -12.85 25.28
N SER A 289 -27.05 -14.14 25.32
CA SER A 289 -27.55 -15.10 26.31
C SER A 289 -26.36 -15.74 27.02
N GLY A 290 -26.12 -15.32 28.27
CA GLY A 290 -24.90 -15.65 29.01
C GLY A 290 -24.59 -17.15 29.06
N ILE A 291 -23.42 -17.51 28.55
CA ILE A 291 -22.89 -18.88 28.62
C ILE A 291 -22.74 -19.34 30.08
N SER A 292 -22.98 -20.62 30.35
CA SER A 292 -22.74 -21.17 31.70
C SER A 292 -21.24 -21.24 31.99
N GLU A 293 -20.86 -21.17 33.27
CA GLU A 293 -19.45 -21.30 33.68
C GLU A 293 -18.83 -22.64 33.24
N GLU A 294 -19.62 -23.72 33.22
CA GLU A 294 -19.19 -25.01 32.68
C GLU A 294 -18.89 -24.93 31.18
N ALA A 295 -19.74 -24.25 30.40
CA ALA A 295 -19.50 -24.03 28.98
C ALA A 295 -18.29 -23.11 28.73
N ARG A 296 -18.13 -22.05 29.53
CA ARG A 296 -16.99 -21.12 29.49
C ARG A 296 -15.67 -21.85 29.76
N SER A 297 -15.60 -22.64 30.83
CA SER A 297 -14.42 -23.45 31.18
C SER A 297 -14.13 -24.56 30.14
N LYS A 298 -15.16 -25.20 29.59
CA LYS A 298 -15.01 -26.19 28.50
C LYS A 298 -14.49 -25.54 27.20
N ALA A 299 -14.92 -24.33 26.88
CA ALA A 299 -14.39 -23.55 25.75
C ALA A 299 -12.94 -23.12 26.02
N GLU A 300 -12.62 -22.67 27.23
CA GLU A 300 -11.25 -22.32 27.65
C GLU A 300 -10.27 -23.47 27.40
N LEU A 301 -10.60 -24.68 27.88
CA LEU A 301 -9.80 -25.88 27.69
C LEU A 301 -9.70 -26.33 26.21
N ARG A 302 -10.73 -26.07 25.40
CA ARG A 302 -10.71 -26.29 23.93
C ARG A 302 -9.71 -25.35 23.27
N ILE A 303 -9.80 -24.06 23.58
CA ILE A 303 -8.94 -23.00 23.04
C ILE A 303 -7.48 -23.23 23.43
N GLN A 304 -7.20 -23.57 24.70
CA GLN A 304 -5.84 -23.90 25.15
C GLN A 304 -5.21 -25.08 24.39
N ARG A 305 -6.00 -26.12 24.09
CA ARG A 305 -5.54 -27.25 23.26
C ARG A 305 -5.31 -26.84 21.81
N ASN A 306 -6.22 -26.08 21.22
CA ASN A 306 -6.11 -25.60 19.84
C ASN A 306 -4.85 -24.74 19.66
N LEU A 307 -4.60 -23.81 20.59
CA LEU A 307 -3.42 -22.94 20.59
C LEU A 307 -2.10 -23.72 20.75
N ALA A 308 -2.09 -24.81 21.53
CA ALA A 308 -0.93 -25.69 21.67
C ALA A 308 -0.71 -26.61 20.45
N ALA A 309 -1.78 -27.03 19.77
CA ALA A 309 -1.71 -27.88 18.59
C ALA A 309 -1.40 -27.12 17.28
N PHE A 310 -1.79 -25.84 17.19
CA PHE A 310 -1.86 -25.06 15.94
C PHE A 310 -0.65 -25.18 15.02
N HIS A 311 0.55 -24.87 15.52
CA HIS A 311 1.78 -24.96 14.71
C HIS A 311 2.05 -26.40 14.23
N GLY A 312 1.72 -27.41 15.03
CA GLY A 312 1.81 -28.82 14.65
C GLY A 312 0.84 -29.18 13.52
N VAL A 313 -0.39 -28.65 13.54
CA VAL A 313 -1.38 -28.85 12.47
C VAL A 313 -0.88 -28.25 11.15
N ILE A 314 -0.32 -27.04 11.17
CA ILE A 314 0.25 -26.41 9.96
C ILE A 314 1.43 -27.21 9.41
N VAL A 315 2.35 -27.67 10.27
CA VAL A 315 3.47 -28.52 9.82
C VAL A 315 2.96 -29.81 9.19
N ARG A 316 1.89 -30.43 9.71
CA ARG A 316 1.30 -31.63 9.10
C ARG A 316 0.65 -31.30 7.76
N ALA A 317 -0.24 -30.30 7.70
CA ALA A 317 -0.91 -29.90 6.46
C ALA A 317 0.08 -29.52 5.35
N ALA A 318 1.17 -28.82 5.68
CA ALA A 318 2.22 -28.46 4.73
C ALA A 318 3.10 -29.64 4.30
N LEU A 319 3.26 -30.68 5.12
CA LEU A 319 3.89 -31.95 4.73
C LEU A 319 2.94 -32.79 3.85
N GLU A 320 1.65 -32.85 4.18
CA GLU A 320 0.60 -33.56 3.46
C GLU A 320 0.36 -32.95 2.06
N ALA A 321 0.42 -31.62 1.94
CA ALA A 321 0.38 -30.88 0.68
C ALA A 321 1.71 -30.93 -0.12
N GLY A 322 2.75 -31.61 0.39
CA GLY A 322 4.07 -31.71 -0.27
C GLY A 322 4.86 -30.38 -0.32
N ARG A 323 4.46 -29.38 0.45
CA ARG A 323 5.08 -28.03 0.51
C ARG A 323 6.33 -28.02 1.40
N LEU A 324 6.38 -28.92 2.40
CA LEU A 324 7.54 -29.24 3.23
C LEU A 324 8.04 -30.66 2.97
N THR A 325 9.34 -30.88 3.16
CA THR A 325 9.93 -32.21 3.34
C THR A 325 9.77 -32.70 4.77
N ALA A 326 9.88 -34.02 4.96
CA ALA A 326 9.91 -34.63 6.30
C ALA A 326 11.08 -34.13 7.18
N ALA A 327 12.16 -33.63 6.56
CA ALA A 327 13.30 -33.03 7.26
C ALA A 327 12.97 -31.63 7.80
N GLU A 328 12.34 -30.77 6.98
CA GLU A 328 11.86 -29.45 7.42
C GLU A 328 10.76 -29.59 8.51
N ALA A 329 9.82 -30.53 8.32
CA ALA A 329 8.79 -30.84 9.31
C ALA A 329 9.39 -31.29 10.66
N ALA A 330 10.45 -32.11 10.65
CA ALA A 330 11.18 -32.49 11.86
C ALA A 330 11.98 -31.31 12.46
N ALA A 331 12.61 -30.48 11.63
CA ALA A 331 13.44 -29.35 12.06
C ALA A 331 12.64 -28.27 12.83
N SER A 332 11.35 -28.10 12.53
CA SER A 332 10.42 -27.25 13.29
C SER A 332 10.49 -27.51 14.80
N GLY A 333 10.64 -28.78 15.20
CA GLY A 333 10.53 -29.23 16.59
C GLY A 333 9.10 -29.27 17.13
N MET A 334 8.08 -29.14 16.26
CA MET A 334 6.67 -29.26 16.65
C MET A 334 6.20 -30.71 16.67
N ALA A 335 5.28 -31.04 17.58
CA ALA A 335 4.58 -32.32 17.59
C ALA A 335 3.44 -32.31 16.56
N TRP A 336 3.73 -32.69 15.31
CA TRP A 336 2.81 -32.51 14.18
C TRP A 336 1.95 -33.73 13.81
N ARG A 337 2.42 -34.96 14.05
CA ARG A 337 1.76 -36.20 13.58
C ARG A 337 0.29 -36.29 14.00
N ASP A 338 0.07 -36.19 15.30
CA ASP A 338 -1.24 -36.38 15.94
C ASP A 338 -1.93 -35.04 16.26
N ALA A 339 -1.43 -33.93 15.71
CA ALA A 339 -1.96 -32.59 15.97
C ALA A 339 -3.34 -32.40 15.30
N ALA A 340 -4.33 -31.89 16.04
CA ALA A 340 -5.64 -31.57 15.49
C ALA A 340 -6.27 -30.39 16.24
N LEU A 341 -7.01 -29.54 15.51
CA LEU A 341 -7.86 -28.52 16.11
C LEU A 341 -9.21 -29.13 16.48
N GLN A 342 -9.65 -28.92 17.72
CA GLN A 342 -10.97 -29.26 18.20
C GLN A 342 -11.90 -28.06 17.94
N LEU A 343 -12.49 -28.00 16.74
CA LEU A 343 -13.37 -26.90 16.30
C LEU A 343 -14.86 -27.21 16.56
N THR A 344 -15.67 -26.18 16.80
CA THR A 344 -17.14 -26.25 16.78
C THR A 344 -17.69 -26.27 15.35
N GLU A 345 -19.00 -26.41 15.21
CA GLU A 345 -19.69 -26.31 13.92
C GLU A 345 -19.62 -24.89 13.36
N GLY A 346 -20.02 -23.86 14.14
CA GLY A 346 -19.89 -22.45 13.74
C GLY A 346 -18.45 -22.00 13.44
N GLU A 347 -17.44 -22.54 14.16
CA GLU A 347 -16.02 -22.30 13.85
C GLU A 347 -15.63 -22.85 12.46
N ARG A 348 -16.18 -24.00 12.03
CA ARG A 348 -15.98 -24.55 10.68
C ARG A 348 -16.78 -23.79 9.63
N GLU A 349 -18.04 -23.48 9.90
CA GLU A 349 -18.91 -22.74 8.97
C GLU A 349 -18.29 -21.40 8.56
N ARG A 350 -17.65 -20.67 9.50
CA ARG A 350 -16.96 -19.43 9.15
C ARG A 350 -15.70 -19.62 8.32
N ILE A 351 -14.95 -20.71 8.53
CA ILE A 351 -13.82 -21.05 7.65
C ILE A 351 -14.34 -21.27 6.21
N THR A 352 -15.41 -22.05 6.06
CA THR A 352 -16.06 -22.28 4.75
C THR A 352 -16.58 -20.98 4.14
N GLN A 353 -17.23 -20.10 4.91
CA GLN A 353 -17.73 -18.81 4.43
C GLN A 353 -16.61 -17.91 3.89
N ILE A 354 -15.49 -17.78 4.61
CA ILE A 354 -14.33 -17.01 4.14
C ILE A 354 -13.78 -17.62 2.84
N LYS A 355 -13.63 -18.95 2.79
CA LYS A 355 -13.12 -19.68 1.63
C LYS A 355 -14.01 -19.54 0.39
N GLU A 356 -15.33 -19.59 0.56
CA GLU A 356 -16.31 -19.38 -0.52
C GLU A 356 -16.34 -17.92 -0.99
N GLN A 357 -16.32 -16.94 -0.09
CA GLN A 357 -16.23 -15.54 -0.47
C GLN A 357 -14.94 -15.27 -1.25
N ARG A 358 -13.84 -15.90 -0.84
CA ARG A 358 -12.56 -15.81 -1.53
C ARG A 358 -12.61 -16.39 -2.95
N SER A 359 -13.07 -17.64 -3.14
CA SER A 359 -13.20 -18.23 -4.49
C SER A 359 -13.95 -17.33 -5.46
N ARG A 360 -15.11 -16.79 -5.03
CA ARG A 360 -15.97 -15.94 -5.86
C ARG A 360 -15.31 -14.62 -6.28
N LEU A 361 -14.48 -14.04 -5.41
CA LEU A 361 -13.74 -12.81 -5.75
C LEU A 361 -12.51 -13.11 -6.64
N GLU A 362 -11.76 -14.17 -6.38
CA GLU A 362 -10.63 -14.60 -7.24
C GLU A 362 -11.14 -14.94 -8.66
N GLU A 363 -12.30 -15.61 -8.77
CA GLU A 363 -13.01 -15.80 -10.04
C GLU A 363 -13.40 -14.48 -10.72
N SER A 364 -13.91 -13.49 -9.96
CA SER A 364 -14.33 -12.19 -10.52
C SER A 364 -13.19 -11.33 -11.05
N VAL A 365 -11.99 -11.44 -10.45
CA VAL A 365 -10.78 -10.72 -10.86
C VAL A 365 -10.07 -11.46 -11.99
N SER A 366 -9.93 -12.79 -11.89
CA SER A 366 -9.31 -13.60 -12.95
C SER A 366 -10.05 -13.52 -14.29
N ALA A 367 -11.35 -13.21 -14.29
CA ALA A 367 -12.14 -12.97 -15.50
C ALA A 367 -11.75 -11.67 -16.24
N ALA A 368 -11.09 -10.71 -15.58
CA ALA A 368 -10.66 -9.45 -16.17
C ALA A 368 -9.21 -9.49 -16.71
N ASP A 369 -8.28 -10.15 -16.02
CA ASP A 369 -6.83 -10.05 -16.31
C ASP A 369 -6.34 -10.90 -17.49
N LEU A 370 -7.10 -11.92 -17.91
CA LEU A 370 -6.68 -12.94 -18.89
C LEU A 370 -6.34 -12.41 -20.31
N ALA A 371 -6.52 -11.12 -20.58
CA ALA A 371 -6.19 -10.46 -21.84
C ALA A 371 -4.90 -9.60 -21.81
N LEU A 372 -4.35 -9.26 -20.64
CA LEU A 372 -3.38 -8.15 -20.49
C LEU A 372 -1.89 -8.56 -20.55
N SER A 373 -1.53 -9.75 -20.05
CA SER A 373 -0.15 -10.02 -19.62
C SER A 373 0.93 -9.93 -20.70
N LYS A 374 0.68 -10.46 -21.91
CA LYS A 374 1.75 -10.75 -22.89
C LYS A 374 2.44 -9.53 -23.49
N GLU A 375 1.74 -8.41 -23.68
CA GLU A 375 2.40 -7.19 -24.19
C GLU A 375 3.14 -6.44 -23.07
N GLU A 376 2.59 -6.41 -21.86
CA GLU A 376 3.27 -5.83 -20.70
C GLU A 376 4.54 -6.60 -20.33
N GLU A 377 4.50 -7.93 -20.30
CA GLU A 377 5.68 -8.77 -20.09
C GLU A 377 6.76 -8.47 -21.14
N ALA A 378 6.40 -8.39 -22.42
CA ALA A 378 7.33 -8.07 -23.50
C ALA A 378 7.95 -6.67 -23.34
N ARG A 379 7.14 -5.65 -22.98
CA ARG A 379 7.62 -4.29 -22.68
C ARG A 379 8.56 -4.26 -21.48
N ARG A 380 8.22 -4.96 -20.38
CA ARG A 380 9.08 -5.09 -19.18
C ARG A 380 10.41 -5.77 -19.51
N GLN A 381 10.39 -6.85 -20.29
CA GLN A 381 11.61 -7.54 -20.75
C GLN A 381 12.50 -6.64 -21.64
N GLN A 382 11.90 -5.88 -22.57
CA GLN A 382 12.65 -4.97 -23.43
C GLN A 382 13.27 -3.80 -22.65
N GLN A 383 12.54 -3.24 -21.67
CA GLN A 383 13.08 -2.20 -20.79
C GLN A 383 14.25 -2.72 -19.94
N ALA A 384 14.10 -3.91 -19.34
CA ALA A 384 15.17 -4.54 -18.55
C ALA A 384 16.45 -4.79 -19.37
N LYS A 385 16.33 -5.09 -20.68
CA LYS A 385 17.48 -5.20 -21.58
C LYS A 385 18.19 -3.85 -21.78
N LEU A 386 17.44 -2.77 -22.01
CA LEU A 386 18.00 -1.42 -22.20
C LEU A 386 18.70 -0.91 -20.94
N ASP A 387 18.13 -1.15 -19.76
CA ASP A 387 18.76 -0.77 -18.49
C ASP A 387 20.02 -1.62 -18.18
N ARG A 388 20.04 -2.92 -18.55
CA ARG A 388 21.26 -3.75 -18.48
C ARG A 388 22.38 -3.23 -19.37
N GLU A 389 22.09 -2.87 -20.62
CA GLU A 389 23.08 -2.29 -21.55
C GLU A 389 23.65 -0.97 -20.99
N ARG A 390 22.79 -0.14 -20.38
CA ARG A 390 23.18 1.12 -19.74
C ARG A 390 23.98 0.92 -18.45
N GLN A 391 23.64 -0.06 -17.62
CA GLN A 391 24.43 -0.43 -16.44
C GLN A 391 25.83 -0.92 -16.84
N LEU A 392 25.92 -1.78 -17.86
CA LEU A 392 27.21 -2.25 -18.39
C LEU A 392 28.05 -1.11 -19.00
N GLN A 393 27.46 0.02 -19.38
CA GLN A 393 28.19 1.23 -19.75
C GLN A 393 28.70 1.97 -18.49
N LEU A 394 27.82 2.26 -17.53
CA LEU A 394 28.20 2.94 -16.28
C LEU A 394 29.32 2.21 -15.51
N GLU A 395 29.28 0.87 -15.46
CA GLU A 395 30.33 0.06 -14.84
C GLU A 395 31.68 0.17 -15.56
N ARG A 396 31.69 0.37 -16.90
CA ARG A 396 32.92 0.61 -17.67
C ARG A 396 33.46 2.03 -17.46
N ASP A 397 32.57 3.02 -17.45
CA ASP A 397 32.94 4.42 -17.29
C ASP A 397 33.49 4.69 -15.88
N TYR A 398 32.90 4.06 -14.84
CA TYR A 398 33.42 4.08 -13.47
C TYR A 398 34.74 3.28 -13.33
N ALA A 399 34.85 2.08 -13.92
CA ALA A 399 36.12 1.37 -13.95
C ALA A 399 37.24 2.14 -14.66
N ALA A 400 36.91 3.04 -15.58
CA ALA A 400 37.88 3.88 -16.27
C ALA A 400 38.40 5.05 -15.41
N SER A 401 37.61 5.57 -14.47
CA SER A 401 37.97 6.72 -13.61
C SER A 401 38.80 6.35 -12.37
N LEU A 402 38.65 5.12 -11.85
CA LEU A 402 39.39 4.61 -10.68
C LEU A 402 40.90 4.43 -10.90
N ASP A 403 41.71 4.50 -9.84
CA ASP A 403 43.14 4.21 -9.91
C ASP A 403 43.47 2.72 -10.17
N LYS A 404 44.76 2.37 -10.29
CA LYS A 404 45.18 0.99 -10.64
C LYS A 404 44.82 -0.07 -9.58
N GLU A 405 44.81 0.27 -8.31
CA GLU A 405 44.52 -0.66 -7.20
C GLU A 405 43.04 -0.59 -6.80
N GLU A 406 42.41 0.58 -6.86
CA GLU A 406 40.96 0.76 -6.74
C GLU A 406 40.22 -0.04 -7.82
N ARG A 407 40.67 0.06 -9.09
CA ARG A 407 40.10 -0.67 -10.23
C ARG A 407 40.22 -2.18 -10.11
N LYS A 408 41.23 -2.71 -9.39
CA LYS A 408 41.29 -4.14 -9.04
C LYS A 408 40.21 -4.50 -8.03
N ARG A 409 40.10 -3.74 -6.93
CA ARG A 409 39.08 -3.97 -5.89
C ARG A 409 37.69 -3.93 -6.49
N PHE A 410 37.38 -2.88 -7.27
CA PHE A 410 36.11 -2.78 -7.99
C PHE A 410 35.85 -3.98 -8.91
N ALA A 411 36.87 -4.49 -9.63
CA ALA A 411 36.70 -5.68 -10.46
C ALA A 411 36.48 -6.98 -9.65
N GLU A 412 37.09 -7.11 -8.46
CA GLU A 412 36.88 -8.23 -7.54
C GLU A 412 35.50 -8.17 -6.86
N ASP A 413 35.09 -6.99 -6.38
CA ASP A 413 33.78 -6.73 -5.77
C ASP A 413 32.64 -6.89 -6.80
N LEU A 414 32.79 -6.35 -8.02
CA LEU A 414 31.83 -6.54 -9.11
C LEU A 414 31.72 -8.00 -9.53
N LYS A 415 32.84 -8.75 -9.57
CA LYS A 415 32.83 -10.20 -9.81
C LYS A 415 32.10 -10.95 -8.70
N LYS A 416 32.30 -10.58 -7.44
CA LYS A 416 31.63 -11.18 -6.28
C LYS A 416 30.13 -10.90 -6.28
N ALA A 417 29.72 -9.67 -6.53
CA ALA A 417 28.31 -9.28 -6.65
C ALA A 417 27.61 -10.02 -7.82
N ARG A 418 28.25 -10.10 -8.99
CA ARG A 418 27.73 -10.86 -10.13
C ARG A 418 27.63 -12.36 -9.86
N LEU A 419 28.56 -12.94 -9.08
CA LEU A 419 28.48 -14.35 -8.67
C LEU A 419 27.26 -14.58 -7.76
N GLU A 420 27.06 -13.74 -6.75
CA GLU A 420 25.91 -13.83 -5.84
C GLU A 420 24.58 -13.72 -6.60
N VAL A 421 24.49 -12.79 -7.57
CA VAL A 421 23.31 -12.65 -8.43
C VAL A 421 23.09 -13.87 -9.35
N CYS A 422 24.16 -14.51 -9.82
CA CYS A 422 24.09 -15.78 -10.57
C CYS A 422 23.72 -16.99 -9.69
N GLU A 423 24.02 -16.98 -8.40
CA GLU A 423 23.67 -18.07 -7.46
C GLU A 423 22.22 -17.95 -6.94
N ASN A 424 21.72 -16.73 -6.75
CA ASN A 424 20.40 -16.47 -6.18
C ASN A 424 19.31 -16.19 -7.23
N GLY A 425 19.63 -15.64 -8.40
CA GLY A 425 18.65 -15.23 -9.41
C GLY A 425 18.19 -16.36 -10.34
N GLU A 426 16.93 -16.32 -10.81
CA GLU A 426 16.48 -17.20 -11.93
C GLU A 426 17.10 -16.78 -13.29
N ALA A 427 17.74 -15.61 -13.35
CA ALA A 427 18.27 -15.00 -14.57
C ALA A 427 19.58 -15.64 -15.08
N ALA A 428 19.52 -16.89 -15.54
CA ALA A 428 20.65 -17.60 -16.18
C ALA A 428 21.35 -16.79 -17.31
N ALA A 429 20.63 -15.85 -17.94
CA ALA A 429 21.15 -14.90 -18.92
C ALA A 429 22.20 -13.91 -18.37
N MET A 430 22.39 -13.79 -17.06
CA MET A 430 23.47 -12.97 -16.48
C MET A 430 24.83 -13.68 -16.53
N CYS A 431 24.85 -15.01 -16.45
CA CYS A 431 26.06 -15.81 -16.33
C CYS A 431 26.70 -16.13 -17.70
N ALA A 432 25.96 -15.97 -18.80
CA ALA A 432 26.41 -16.28 -20.16
C ALA A 432 27.41 -15.26 -20.75
N GLU A 433 27.34 -13.98 -20.36
CA GLU A 433 28.12 -12.91 -21.00
C GLU A 433 29.55 -12.73 -20.47
N ALA A 434 29.98 -13.54 -19.50
CA ALA A 434 31.39 -13.61 -19.08
C ALA A 434 32.34 -14.16 -20.19
N SER A 435 31.81 -14.47 -21.39
CA SER A 435 32.48 -15.29 -22.41
C SER A 435 32.36 -14.77 -23.86
N LYS A 436 32.54 -13.46 -24.14
CA LYS A 436 33.08 -12.91 -25.43
C LYS A 436 33.23 -11.37 -25.45
N PRO A 437 34.30 -10.82 -26.09
CA PRO A 437 34.45 -9.38 -26.30
C PRO A 437 34.23 -8.89 -27.75
N GLY A 438 33.55 -7.73 -27.90
CA GLY A 438 33.85 -6.71 -28.91
C GLY A 438 33.13 -6.75 -30.29
N SER A 439 32.40 -5.67 -30.61
CA SER A 439 32.55 -4.85 -31.85
C SER A 439 31.59 -3.63 -31.82
N ALA A 440 31.88 -2.55 -32.56
CA ALA A 440 31.03 -1.34 -32.68
C ALA A 440 31.34 -0.51 -33.95
N THR A 441 30.29 0.10 -34.55
CA THR A 441 30.23 1.20 -35.56
C THR A 441 28.73 1.52 -35.77
N GLU A 442 28.16 2.74 -35.80
CA GLU A 442 28.46 4.04 -36.45
C GLU A 442 28.25 4.10 -37.99
N GLY A 443 27.41 5.03 -38.48
CA GLY A 443 27.06 5.25 -39.91
C GLY A 443 25.99 6.37 -40.07
N THR A 444 26.13 7.25 -41.07
CA THR A 444 25.46 8.58 -41.11
C THR A 444 25.15 9.10 -42.53
N SER A 445 24.14 9.98 -42.70
CA SER A 445 23.78 10.76 -43.92
C SER A 445 23.00 9.97 -45.02
N GLY A 446 22.26 10.51 -46.01
CA GLY A 446 21.86 11.88 -46.47
C GLY A 446 21.29 11.81 -47.93
N ASN A 447 20.80 12.84 -48.66
CA ASN A 447 20.33 14.23 -48.38
C ASN A 447 19.70 14.90 -49.66
N SER A 448 18.71 15.81 -49.52
CA SER A 448 18.24 16.83 -50.54
C SER A 448 17.52 16.35 -51.84
N SER A 449 16.85 17.16 -52.70
CA SER A 449 16.62 18.64 -52.79
C SER A 449 15.47 19.10 -53.73
N GLY A 450 14.81 20.25 -53.44
CA GLY A 450 14.33 21.30 -54.39
C GLY A 450 13.02 21.13 -55.23
N ASN A 451 12.39 22.18 -55.82
CA ASN A 451 12.46 23.66 -55.63
C ASN A 451 11.34 24.44 -56.42
N GLY A 452 10.88 25.62 -55.94
CA GLY A 452 10.16 26.70 -56.70
C GLY A 452 8.65 26.51 -57.06
N GLU A 453 7.78 27.52 -57.33
CA GLU A 453 7.78 29.02 -57.26
C GLU A 453 6.30 29.56 -57.13
N LYS A 454 6.07 30.88 -56.89
CA LYS A 454 4.73 31.55 -56.75
C LYS A 454 4.72 33.00 -57.33
N PRO A 455 3.55 33.53 -57.76
CA PRO A 455 3.21 34.95 -57.46
C PRO A 455 1.72 35.22 -57.05
N ASP A 456 1.46 36.45 -56.61
CA ASP A 456 0.16 37.10 -56.24
C ASP A 456 -0.36 38.01 -57.42
N PRO A 457 -1.50 38.78 -57.39
CA PRO A 457 -2.29 39.30 -56.24
C PRO A 457 -3.86 39.45 -56.38
N ASN A 458 -4.45 40.11 -55.37
CA ASN A 458 -5.84 40.66 -55.18
C ASN A 458 -6.12 41.89 -56.13
N PRO A 459 -7.26 42.69 -56.14
CA PRO A 459 -8.41 42.81 -55.16
C PRO A 459 -9.87 43.20 -55.62
N GLY A 460 -10.88 42.84 -54.80
CA GLY A 460 -12.17 43.59 -54.54
C GLY A 460 -13.25 43.73 -55.64
N PRO A 461 -14.43 44.40 -55.41
CA PRO A 461 -15.01 44.99 -54.18
C PRO A 461 -16.53 44.64 -53.90
N ASN A 462 -17.20 45.43 -53.03
CA ASN A 462 -18.62 45.38 -52.52
C ASN A 462 -19.61 46.22 -53.41
N PRO A 463 -20.91 46.59 -53.13
CA PRO A 463 -21.89 46.29 -52.01
C PRO A 463 -23.44 46.21 -52.32
N LYS A 464 -24.27 45.77 -51.33
CA LYS A 464 -25.65 46.25 -50.87
C LYS A 464 -26.89 46.39 -51.85
N PRO A 465 -28.15 46.70 -51.40
CA PRO A 465 -28.96 46.37 -50.18
C PRO A 465 -30.52 46.11 -50.37
N ASP A 466 -31.23 45.67 -49.30
CA ASP A 466 -32.63 45.99 -48.79
C ASP A 466 -33.90 46.06 -49.72
N PRO A 467 -35.18 46.34 -49.27
CA PRO A 467 -35.81 46.53 -47.91
C PRO A 467 -37.21 45.86 -47.61
N ASP A 468 -37.62 45.82 -46.31
CA ASP A 468 -38.93 46.11 -45.61
C ASP A 468 -40.35 45.68 -46.14
N PRO A 469 -41.52 45.89 -45.43
CA PRO A 469 -41.82 46.44 -44.06
C PRO A 469 -42.85 45.71 -43.12
N ASP A 470 -42.79 46.00 -41.80
CA ASP A 470 -43.82 46.42 -40.76
C ASP A 470 -45.33 45.99 -40.78
N PRO A 471 -46.17 46.15 -39.69
CA PRO A 471 -45.92 46.63 -38.29
C PRO A 471 -46.68 45.90 -37.10
N ASP A 472 -46.55 46.46 -35.88
CA ASP A 472 -47.18 46.26 -34.52
C ASP A 472 -48.75 46.26 -34.40
N PRO A 473 -49.45 45.97 -33.23
CA PRO A 473 -49.08 46.22 -31.80
C PRO A 473 -49.61 45.28 -30.62
N ASP A 474 -49.28 45.71 -29.38
CA ASP A 474 -49.68 45.35 -27.96
C ASP A 474 -51.19 45.13 -27.59
N PRO A 475 -51.64 44.68 -26.36
CA PRO A 475 -50.98 44.75 -25.01
C PRO A 475 -51.17 43.58 -23.96
N ASP A 476 -50.57 43.77 -22.76
CA ASP A 476 -50.64 43.13 -21.41
C ASP A 476 -51.97 42.50 -20.88
N PRO A 477 -52.01 41.62 -19.80
CA PRO A 477 -51.16 41.65 -18.57
C PRO A 477 -50.73 40.30 -17.88
N ASP A 478 -50.09 40.42 -16.70
CA ASP A 478 -49.52 39.40 -15.77
C ASP A 478 -50.38 38.17 -15.39
N PRO A 479 -49.73 37.05 -14.98
CA PRO A 479 -49.57 36.81 -13.53
C PRO A 479 -48.16 36.31 -13.08
N ASP A 480 -47.70 36.79 -11.91
CA ASP A 480 -46.53 36.27 -11.17
C ASP A 480 -46.69 34.78 -10.79
N PRO A 481 -45.70 33.92 -11.09
CA PRO A 481 -45.54 32.60 -10.49
C PRO A 481 -44.30 32.56 -9.57
N ASP A 482 -44.51 32.55 -8.24
CA ASP A 482 -43.43 32.46 -7.25
C ASP A 482 -43.79 31.52 -6.09
N PRO A 483 -42.94 30.55 -5.68
CA PRO A 483 -41.83 29.92 -6.39
C PRO A 483 -42.08 28.43 -6.70
N ASP A 484 -41.36 27.89 -7.70
CA ASP A 484 -41.21 26.44 -7.85
C ASP A 484 -40.39 25.84 -6.70
N PRO A 485 -40.73 24.64 -6.19
CA PRO A 485 -39.90 23.93 -5.24
C PRO A 485 -38.80 23.14 -5.97
N ASP A 486 -37.58 23.66 -6.00
CA ASP A 486 -36.35 22.99 -5.53
C ASP A 486 -35.09 23.76 -5.97
N PRO A 487 -34.31 24.37 -5.05
CA PRO A 487 -32.89 24.55 -5.29
C PRO A 487 -32.22 23.19 -5.11
N GLU A 488 -32.19 22.39 -6.20
CA GLU A 488 -31.47 21.11 -6.25
C GLU A 488 -30.14 21.25 -5.52
N LEU A 489 -29.88 20.36 -4.55
CA LEU A 489 -28.73 20.46 -3.65
C LEU A 489 -27.47 20.75 -4.46
N GLN A 490 -26.91 21.95 -4.29
CA GLN A 490 -25.63 22.37 -4.88
C GLN A 490 -24.51 21.61 -4.18
N GLN A 491 -24.41 20.33 -4.51
CA GLN A 491 -23.36 19.43 -4.08
C GLN A 491 -22.08 19.86 -4.80
N ASP A 492 -20.96 19.83 -4.08
CA ASP A 492 -19.65 20.01 -4.68
C ASP A 492 -19.45 18.84 -5.68
N VAL A 493 -19.22 19.12 -6.96
CA VAL A 493 -19.15 18.10 -8.04
C VAL A 493 -17.77 18.12 -8.70
N LEU A 494 -17.23 16.95 -9.05
CA LEU A 494 -16.09 16.86 -9.97
C LEU A 494 -16.61 16.51 -11.37
N GLU A 495 -16.49 17.47 -12.29
CA GLU A 495 -16.98 17.34 -13.67
C GLU A 495 -15.84 17.12 -14.66
N LEU A 496 -16.15 16.56 -15.84
CA LEU A 496 -15.23 16.47 -16.96
C LEU A 496 -15.61 17.50 -18.03
N THR A 497 -14.62 18.24 -18.53
CA THR A 497 -14.74 19.16 -19.66
C THR A 497 -13.79 18.75 -20.79
N ALA A 498 -14.01 19.23 -22.01
CA ALA A 498 -13.23 18.85 -23.19
C ALA A 498 -12.72 20.07 -23.97
N SER A 499 -11.56 19.94 -24.62
CA SER A 499 -11.01 20.97 -25.51
C SER A 499 -11.80 21.18 -26.82
N ALA A 500 -12.74 20.27 -27.14
CA ALA A 500 -13.67 20.37 -28.27
C ALA A 500 -14.91 19.49 -28.02
N THR A 501 -16.06 19.84 -28.60
CA THR A 501 -17.30 19.03 -28.56
C THR A 501 -17.46 18.10 -29.77
N GLU A 502 -16.68 18.34 -30.82
CA GLU A 502 -16.67 17.55 -32.05
C GLU A 502 -15.25 17.51 -32.65
N VAL A 503 -14.83 16.33 -33.11
CA VAL A 503 -13.48 16.05 -33.65
C VAL A 503 -13.52 15.13 -34.86
N GLN A 504 -12.40 15.01 -35.57
CA GLN A 504 -12.19 14.04 -36.65
C GLN A 504 -11.56 12.74 -36.10
N ALA A 505 -11.73 11.62 -36.80
CA ALA A 505 -11.12 10.35 -36.43
C ALA A 505 -9.58 10.47 -36.30
N GLY A 506 -9.03 9.89 -35.22
CA GLY A 506 -7.60 9.98 -34.90
C GLY A 506 -7.09 11.35 -34.43
N ALA A 507 -7.95 12.38 -34.33
CA ALA A 507 -7.55 13.69 -33.80
C ALA A 507 -7.27 13.63 -32.29
N ALA A 508 -6.36 14.49 -31.82
CA ALA A 508 -6.08 14.64 -30.40
C ALA A 508 -7.09 15.58 -29.72
N ILE A 509 -7.52 15.22 -28.51
CA ILE A 509 -8.45 15.97 -27.66
C ILE A 509 -7.97 15.91 -26.21
N GLU A 510 -8.21 16.95 -25.43
CA GLU A 510 -7.79 17.02 -24.03
C GLU A 510 -9.02 17.11 -23.11
N ILE A 511 -9.08 16.24 -22.10
CA ILE A 511 -10.21 16.06 -21.19
C ILE A 511 -9.78 16.46 -19.78
N THR A 512 -10.40 17.50 -19.22
CA THR A 512 -9.99 18.08 -17.93
C THR A 512 -11.03 17.82 -16.86
N ALA A 513 -10.59 17.24 -15.74
CA ALA A 513 -11.38 17.14 -14.52
C ALA A 513 -11.37 18.48 -13.77
N VAL A 514 -12.53 19.08 -13.53
CA VAL A 514 -12.71 20.40 -12.93
C VAL A 514 -13.66 20.30 -11.75
N LEU A 515 -13.23 20.81 -10.60
CA LEU A 515 -14.06 20.85 -9.40
C LEU A 515 -15.06 22.03 -9.52
N LYS A 516 -16.33 21.80 -9.18
CA LYS A 516 -17.45 22.70 -9.51
C LYS A 516 -18.45 22.78 -8.36
N ARG A 517 -19.21 23.88 -8.33
CA ARG A 517 -20.33 24.12 -7.39
C ARG A 517 -19.93 24.09 -5.90
N LEU A 518 -18.66 24.30 -5.57
CA LEU A 518 -18.21 24.38 -4.18
C LEU A 518 -18.92 25.50 -3.44
N THR A 519 -19.72 25.13 -2.45
CA THR A 519 -20.37 26.11 -1.56
C THR A 519 -19.39 26.74 -0.57
N GLN A 520 -18.32 26.01 -0.22
CA GLN A 520 -17.17 26.49 0.54
C GLN A 520 -15.88 25.82 0.03
N ALA A 521 -14.75 26.50 0.16
CA ALA A 521 -13.45 25.96 -0.21
C ALA A 521 -12.99 24.85 0.74
N VAL A 522 -12.37 23.79 0.20
CA VAL A 522 -12.07 22.52 0.89
C VAL A 522 -10.56 22.34 1.04
N ASP A 523 -10.08 22.10 2.27
CA ASP A 523 -8.65 21.93 2.57
C ASP A 523 -8.28 20.43 2.60
N VAL A 524 -7.50 19.95 1.61
CA VAL A 524 -7.20 18.52 1.43
C VAL A 524 -5.72 18.15 1.63
N ALA A 525 -5.49 16.94 2.15
CA ALA A 525 -4.20 16.25 2.15
C ALA A 525 -4.12 15.09 1.13
N GLY A 526 -5.24 14.71 0.48
CA GLY A 526 -5.23 13.70 -0.58
C GLY A 526 -6.45 13.73 -1.49
N ILE A 527 -6.31 13.21 -2.71
CA ILE A 527 -7.36 13.10 -3.72
C ILE A 527 -7.25 11.75 -4.42
N GLN A 528 -8.41 11.14 -4.73
CA GLN A 528 -8.55 10.05 -5.70
C GLN A 528 -9.78 10.31 -6.57
N PHE A 529 -9.72 9.96 -7.86
CA PHE A 529 -10.89 9.71 -8.71
C PHE A 529 -10.51 8.85 -9.92
N ALA A 530 -11.48 8.22 -10.56
CA ALA A 530 -11.31 7.43 -11.77
C ALA A 530 -12.17 7.96 -12.93
N VAL A 531 -11.51 8.30 -14.05
CA VAL A 531 -12.13 8.68 -15.32
C VAL A 531 -12.27 7.44 -16.20
N HIS A 532 -13.45 7.19 -16.77
CA HIS A 532 -13.65 6.14 -17.78
C HIS A 532 -13.92 6.78 -19.14
N ALA A 533 -13.46 6.14 -20.21
CA ALA A 533 -13.57 6.64 -21.58
C ALA A 533 -13.94 5.52 -22.58
N THR A 534 -14.90 5.78 -23.46
CA THR A 534 -15.22 4.95 -24.63
C THR A 534 -15.11 5.75 -25.92
N GLY A 535 -15.04 5.07 -27.07
CA GLY A 535 -14.96 5.69 -28.40
C GLY A 535 -13.60 6.32 -28.78
N GLY A 536 -12.60 6.25 -27.89
CA GLY A 536 -11.24 6.76 -28.12
C GLY A 536 -10.22 6.13 -27.18
N THR A 537 -8.95 6.52 -27.31
CA THR A 537 -7.82 5.91 -26.56
C THR A 537 -6.96 6.98 -25.89
N LEU A 538 -6.46 6.71 -24.68
CA LEU A 538 -5.58 7.64 -23.97
C LEU A 538 -4.21 7.69 -24.66
N ASP A 539 -3.72 8.88 -25.01
CA ASP A 539 -2.33 9.07 -25.45
C ASP A 539 -1.41 9.06 -24.22
N ARG A 540 -1.20 7.85 -23.69
CA ARG A 540 -0.34 7.62 -22.52
C ARG A 540 1.08 8.15 -22.76
N LYS A 541 1.57 8.12 -24.01
CA LYS A 541 2.90 8.65 -24.35
C LYS A 541 2.93 10.18 -24.17
N LYS A 542 1.95 10.92 -24.69
CA LYS A 542 1.85 12.38 -24.51
C LYS A 542 1.64 12.74 -23.04
N LEU A 543 0.84 11.97 -22.31
CA LEU A 543 0.63 12.11 -20.86
C LEU A 543 1.92 11.96 -20.06
N ASP A 544 2.70 10.90 -20.27
CA ASP A 544 3.94 10.65 -19.53
C ASP A 544 5.07 11.62 -19.96
N GLN A 545 5.22 11.89 -21.25
CA GLN A 545 6.30 12.76 -21.75
C GLN A 545 6.10 14.24 -21.37
N ASN A 546 4.86 14.67 -21.11
CA ASN A 546 4.54 16.05 -20.73
C ASN A 546 3.79 16.07 -19.39
N ALA A 547 4.20 15.23 -18.43
CA ALA A 547 3.52 15.06 -17.15
C ALA A 547 3.20 16.40 -16.45
N GLY A 548 4.09 17.41 -16.54
CA GLY A 548 3.86 18.74 -15.94
C GLY A 548 2.74 19.58 -16.59
N GLN A 549 2.34 19.27 -17.82
CA GLN A 549 1.18 19.88 -18.49
C GLN A 549 -0.13 19.21 -18.05
N TYR A 550 -0.10 17.90 -17.76
CA TYR A 550 -1.29 17.06 -17.64
C TYR A 550 -1.63 16.69 -16.19
N ARG A 551 -0.63 16.38 -15.38
CA ARG A 551 -0.71 16.04 -13.96
C ARG A 551 -0.37 17.30 -13.15
N HIS A 552 -1.18 18.34 -13.35
CA HIS A 552 -0.87 19.72 -12.94
C HIS A 552 -1.57 20.17 -11.64
N GLY A 553 -2.59 19.45 -11.16
CA GLY A 553 -3.24 19.70 -9.86
C GLY A 553 -3.58 21.17 -9.58
N GLY A 554 -4.26 21.82 -10.53
CA GLY A 554 -4.68 23.23 -10.45
C GLY A 554 -3.55 24.26 -10.38
N GLY A 555 -2.28 23.85 -10.42
CA GLY A 555 -1.13 24.68 -10.03
C GLY A 555 -1.01 24.91 -8.52
N LYS A 556 -2.00 24.48 -7.72
CA LYS A 556 -1.99 24.53 -6.24
C LYS A 556 -1.22 23.35 -5.64
N PHE A 557 -1.38 22.17 -6.24
CA PHE A 557 -0.49 21.04 -6.00
C PHE A 557 0.81 21.26 -6.79
N ASN A 558 1.88 21.61 -6.07
CA ASN A 558 3.23 21.71 -6.61
C ASN A 558 3.83 20.29 -6.66
N ILE A 559 3.36 19.48 -7.63
CA ILE A 559 3.54 18.03 -7.69
C ILE A 559 4.99 17.63 -8.05
N ALA A 560 5.50 16.63 -7.34
CA ALA A 560 6.78 15.99 -7.58
C ALA A 560 6.67 14.85 -8.60
N LEU A 561 6.73 15.21 -9.89
CA LEU A 561 6.57 14.26 -11.00
C LEU A 561 7.78 13.34 -11.25
N SER A 562 8.89 13.54 -10.51
CA SER A 562 10.04 12.63 -10.42
C SER A 562 10.52 12.55 -8.96
N PRO A 563 11.01 11.39 -8.49
CA PRO A 563 11.57 11.21 -7.14
C PRO A 563 12.64 12.24 -6.74
N ASP A 564 13.42 12.75 -7.70
CA ASP A 564 14.46 13.76 -7.47
C ASP A 564 13.90 15.04 -6.83
N ASN A 565 12.63 15.37 -7.13
CA ASN A 565 11.97 16.59 -6.70
C ASN A 565 11.20 16.45 -5.38
N TYR A 566 11.15 15.26 -4.75
CA TYR A 566 10.22 14.98 -3.63
C TYR A 566 10.43 15.91 -2.40
N ASN A 567 11.62 16.49 -2.24
CA ASN A 567 11.96 17.41 -1.15
C ASN A 567 11.69 18.91 -1.47
N GLU A 568 11.37 19.25 -2.73
CA GLU A 568 11.16 20.63 -3.20
C GLU A 568 9.68 20.93 -3.52
N LYS A 569 8.80 20.00 -3.14
CA LYS A 569 7.44 19.85 -3.66
C LYS A 569 6.48 19.46 -2.54
N ASN A 570 5.25 19.96 -2.60
CA ASN A 570 4.26 19.78 -1.54
C ASN A 570 3.34 18.57 -1.76
N SER A 571 3.50 17.85 -2.87
CA SER A 571 2.65 16.71 -3.22
C SER A 571 3.34 15.73 -4.16
N VAL A 572 2.84 14.50 -4.17
CA VAL A 572 3.17 13.42 -5.12
C VAL A 572 1.88 12.87 -5.72
N ASP A 573 1.96 12.25 -6.90
CA ASP A 573 0.78 11.74 -7.60
C ASP A 573 1.02 10.38 -8.26
N ALA A 574 -0.07 9.70 -8.64
CA ALA A 574 -0.03 8.45 -9.37
C ALA A 574 -1.19 8.35 -10.38
N VAL A 575 -0.88 7.92 -11.61
CA VAL A 575 -1.86 7.64 -12.68
C VAL A 575 -1.78 6.18 -13.08
N SER A 576 -2.74 5.36 -12.65
CA SER A 576 -2.93 3.98 -13.14
C SER A 576 -3.94 3.96 -14.29
N VAL A 577 -3.79 3.02 -15.23
CA VAL A 577 -4.67 2.88 -16.40
C VAL A 577 -5.01 1.41 -16.60
N THR A 578 -6.30 1.10 -16.72
CA THR A 578 -6.83 -0.26 -16.83
C THR A 578 -7.92 -0.26 -17.91
N GLY A 579 -7.54 -0.60 -19.15
CA GLY A 579 -8.43 -0.52 -20.30
C GLY A 579 -8.93 0.91 -20.55
N SER A 580 -10.25 1.11 -20.45
CA SER A 580 -10.93 2.40 -20.58
C SER A 580 -10.82 3.33 -19.36
N ARG A 581 -10.35 2.81 -18.22
CA ARG A 581 -10.35 3.49 -16.91
C ARG A 581 -8.98 4.07 -16.57
N VAL A 582 -8.95 5.31 -16.13
CA VAL A 582 -7.77 6.04 -15.64
C VAL A 582 -8.01 6.41 -14.18
N LEU A 583 -7.33 5.73 -13.25
CA LEU A 583 -7.37 6.04 -11.82
C LEU A 583 -6.24 7.02 -11.47
N TYR A 584 -6.61 8.19 -10.98
CA TYR A 584 -5.69 9.24 -10.55
C TYR A 584 -5.72 9.40 -9.03
N ARG A 585 -4.54 9.66 -8.44
CA ARG A 585 -4.33 9.94 -7.03
C ARG A 585 -3.34 11.09 -6.86
N ILE A 586 -3.60 12.00 -5.93
CA ILE A 586 -2.63 12.99 -5.42
C ILE A 586 -2.56 12.81 -3.89
N LEU A 587 -1.36 12.92 -3.31
CA LEU A 587 -1.14 12.99 -1.87
C LEU A 587 -0.26 14.20 -1.56
N VAL A 588 -0.60 14.94 -0.51
CA VAL A 588 0.18 16.07 0.01
C VAL A 588 1.29 15.51 0.91
N THR A 589 2.52 15.96 0.68
CA THR A 589 3.72 15.51 1.41
C THR A 589 4.14 16.46 2.54
N THR A 590 3.54 17.64 2.60
CA THR A 590 3.76 18.66 3.64
C THR A 590 2.67 18.63 4.73
N PRO A 591 2.93 19.10 5.96
CA PRO A 591 1.90 19.22 7.01
C PRO A 591 0.79 20.23 6.71
N GLU A 592 0.98 21.13 5.74
CA GLU A 592 -0.01 22.10 5.31
C GLU A 592 -0.91 21.50 4.22
N ALA A 593 -2.22 21.49 4.47
CA ALA A 593 -3.24 21.05 3.52
C ALA A 593 -3.43 22.06 2.37
N ILE A 594 -3.88 21.58 1.21
CA ILE A 594 -4.08 22.39 0.00
C ILE A 594 -5.54 22.82 -0.10
N ARG A 595 -5.78 24.13 -0.11
CA ARG A 595 -7.11 24.73 -0.22
C ARG A 595 -7.62 24.75 -1.65
N LEU A 596 -8.72 24.04 -1.90
CA LEU A 596 -9.39 23.98 -3.19
C LEU A 596 -10.64 24.85 -3.24
N ASP A 597 -10.85 25.52 -4.36
CA ASP A 597 -11.98 26.40 -4.65
C ASP A 597 -12.78 25.82 -5.85
N SER A 598 -13.92 26.44 -6.18
CA SER A 598 -14.59 26.15 -7.46
C SER A 598 -13.67 26.51 -8.63
N ASP A 599 -13.81 25.73 -9.71
CA ASP A 599 -13.11 25.86 -10.98
C ASP A 599 -11.62 25.45 -10.95
N ASP A 600 -11.12 24.92 -9.83
CA ASP A 600 -9.82 24.24 -9.78
C ASP A 600 -9.80 22.99 -10.67
N MET A 601 -8.85 22.94 -11.60
CA MET A 601 -8.66 21.83 -12.53
C MET A 601 -7.72 20.76 -11.94
N MET A 602 -8.21 19.55 -11.66
CA MET A 602 -7.44 18.51 -10.96
C MET A 602 -6.43 17.77 -11.85
N LEU A 603 -6.82 17.48 -13.09
CA LEU A 603 -6.11 16.61 -14.04
C LEU A 603 -6.56 16.94 -15.46
N THR A 604 -5.64 16.93 -16.41
CA THR A 604 -5.95 16.94 -17.85
C THR A 604 -5.42 15.67 -18.50
N LEU A 605 -6.24 14.97 -19.29
CA LEU A 605 -5.89 13.72 -19.96
C LEU A 605 -5.92 13.89 -21.48
N PRO A 606 -4.81 13.62 -22.20
CA PRO A 606 -4.79 13.64 -23.65
C PRO A 606 -5.34 12.32 -24.21
N TYR A 607 -6.35 12.40 -25.08
CA TYR A 607 -6.95 11.28 -25.79
C TYR A 607 -6.80 11.45 -27.31
N LEU A 608 -6.88 10.33 -28.03
CA LEU A 608 -7.03 10.25 -29.48
C LEU A 608 -8.43 9.71 -29.81
N ALA A 609 -9.11 10.37 -30.74
CA ALA A 609 -10.44 9.96 -31.19
C ALA A 609 -10.41 8.64 -31.96
N GLY A 610 -11.44 7.81 -31.78
CA GLY A 610 -11.62 6.55 -32.52
C GLY A 610 -12.00 6.77 -33.99
N SER A 611 -12.42 5.70 -34.67
CA SER A 611 -12.76 5.69 -36.10
C SER A 611 -14.19 6.18 -36.41
N GLY A 612 -14.69 7.19 -35.69
CA GLY A 612 -16.05 7.72 -35.82
C GLY A 612 -17.03 7.26 -34.71
N GLY A 613 -18.14 7.99 -34.57
CA GLY A 613 -19.19 7.73 -33.57
C GLY A 613 -19.25 8.81 -32.50
N THR A 614 -19.36 8.41 -31.24
CA THR A 614 -19.32 9.29 -30.05
C THR A 614 -18.28 8.76 -29.08
N MET A 615 -17.42 9.64 -28.56
CA MET A 615 -16.62 9.39 -27.37
C MET A 615 -17.44 9.76 -26.15
N THR A 616 -17.47 8.88 -25.14
CA THR A 616 -18.24 9.09 -23.91
C THR A 616 -17.31 8.97 -22.71
N PHE A 617 -17.36 9.94 -21.80
CA PHE A 617 -16.53 10.01 -20.61
C PHE A 617 -17.38 10.09 -19.34
N THR A 618 -17.01 9.35 -18.31
CA THR A 618 -17.64 9.40 -16.98
C THR A 618 -16.60 9.41 -15.87
N ILE A 619 -17.03 9.76 -14.66
CA ILE A 619 -16.17 9.85 -13.47
C ILE A 619 -16.74 9.05 -12.30
N SER A 620 -15.87 8.48 -11.48
CA SER A 620 -16.20 7.54 -10.40
C SER A 620 -15.12 7.53 -9.32
N ASP A 621 -15.34 6.80 -8.21
CA ASP A 621 -14.37 6.56 -7.12
C ASP A 621 -13.73 7.84 -6.53
N ILE A 622 -14.49 8.93 -6.57
CA ILE A 622 -14.10 10.25 -6.10
C ILE A 622 -14.00 10.22 -4.57
N GLN A 623 -12.81 10.50 -4.04
CA GLN A 623 -12.56 10.68 -2.60
C GLN A 623 -11.57 11.83 -2.42
N PHE A 624 -11.93 12.83 -1.62
CA PHE A 624 -11.07 13.97 -1.27
C PHE A 624 -10.85 13.90 0.25
N TYR A 625 -9.60 13.83 0.72
CA TYR A 625 -9.27 13.56 2.11
C TYR A 625 -8.67 14.78 2.79
N ASP A 626 -9.13 15.11 4.00
CA ASP A 626 -8.48 16.09 4.88
C ASP A 626 -7.17 15.56 5.50
N ALA A 627 -6.47 16.38 6.27
CA ALA A 627 -5.24 16.00 6.97
C ALA A 627 -5.42 15.00 8.14
N ALA A 628 -6.66 14.66 8.51
CA ALA A 628 -7.01 13.61 9.46
C ALA A 628 -7.48 12.31 8.78
N GLY A 629 -7.58 12.28 7.44
CA GLY A 629 -8.08 11.14 6.66
C GLY A 629 -9.61 11.12 6.49
N THR A 630 -10.33 12.17 6.88
CA THR A 630 -11.78 12.30 6.67
C THR A 630 -12.08 12.53 5.19
N ALA A 631 -13.03 11.80 4.62
CA ALA A 631 -13.44 11.99 3.22
C ALA A 631 -14.51 13.09 3.09
N HIS A 632 -14.23 14.11 2.29
CA HIS A 632 -15.20 15.10 1.79
C HIS A 632 -16.10 14.48 0.72
N SER A 633 -17.38 14.87 0.74
CA SER A 633 -18.43 14.31 -0.12
C SER A 633 -18.55 15.06 -1.44
N ILE A 634 -17.61 14.81 -2.36
CA ILE A 634 -17.68 15.33 -3.75
C ILE A 634 -18.49 14.35 -4.62
N ALA A 635 -19.53 14.84 -5.29
CA ALA A 635 -20.39 14.05 -6.16
C ALA A 635 -19.79 13.88 -7.58
N PRO A 636 -20.16 12.80 -8.31
CA PRO A 636 -19.84 12.66 -9.73
C PRO A 636 -20.77 13.52 -10.61
N MET A 637 -20.31 13.81 -11.83
CA MET A 637 -21.15 14.48 -12.83
C MET A 637 -22.42 13.66 -13.18
N GLU A 638 -23.57 14.32 -13.27
CA GLU A 638 -24.88 13.71 -13.51
C GLU A 638 -25.01 12.99 -14.86
N LYS A 639 -24.33 13.52 -15.88
CA LYS A 639 -24.42 13.10 -17.27
C LYS A 639 -23.02 12.86 -17.82
N PRO A 640 -22.79 11.79 -18.62
CA PRO A 640 -21.53 11.60 -19.30
C PRO A 640 -21.17 12.81 -20.18
N LEU A 641 -19.87 13.12 -20.26
CA LEU A 641 -19.33 14.04 -21.25
C LEU A 641 -19.26 13.31 -22.60
N GLU A 642 -20.07 13.75 -23.56
CA GLU A 642 -20.12 13.20 -24.92
C GLU A 642 -19.47 14.14 -25.94
N ILE A 643 -18.65 13.57 -26.84
CA ILE A 643 -17.94 14.28 -27.91
C ILE A 643 -18.15 13.53 -29.22
N LYS A 644 -18.59 14.22 -30.27
CA LYS A 644 -18.85 13.62 -31.58
C LYS A 644 -17.56 13.38 -32.36
N VAL A 645 -17.42 12.21 -32.97
CA VAL A 645 -16.28 11.86 -33.84
C VAL A 645 -16.77 11.65 -35.26
N ASN A 646 -16.32 12.52 -36.18
CA ASN A 646 -16.53 12.37 -37.61
C ASN A 646 -15.53 11.37 -38.21
N PRO A 647 -15.95 10.48 -39.12
CA PRO A 647 -15.11 9.45 -39.74
C PRO A 647 -14.22 10.00 -40.88
#